data_AF-A0AAJ6TI67-F1
#
_entry.id   AF-A0AAJ6TI67-F1
#
_cell.length_a   1.000
_cell.length_b   1.000
_cell.length_c   1.000
_cell.angle_alpha   90.00
_cell.angle_beta   90.00
_cell.angle_gamma   90.00
#
_symmetry.space_group_name_H-M   'P 1'
#
loop_
_entity.id
_entity.type
_entity.pdbx_description
1 polymer ?
#
loop_
_entity_poly.entity_id
_entity_poly.type
_entity_poly.pdbx_seq_one_letter_code
_entity_poly.pdbx_strand_id
1 'polypeptide(L)'
;MARFQFNFAFIAFLITAITLTTNPRVLSSDSESDSFSIIDFDSNILFHQDYSPPSPPPPPPHPPSASCTDDLGGIGSIDTACQIVTDVNLTRDVYIEGKGDFYIHPGVRFHCPNFGCSITINISGNFNLSVNSSILTGAFELVANNASFFNGSVVNTTGLAGDPPPQTSGTPQGLEGAGGGHGGRGACCLVDKEKLPEDVWGGDAYSWSSLQEPCSYGSKGGSTSKEVDYGGGGGGRVKMTVKEYLVLDGAVLADGGNGGVKGGGGSGGSIHLKAYKMTGGGRISACGGNGFAGGGGGRVSVDIFSRHDDPQIFVHGGNSLGCPKNAGGAGTLYDAVARSLTVSNHNMSTDTDTLLLEFPYQPLWTNVYVRNHGRATVPLFWSRVQVQGQISLLCSGVLSFGLAHYASSEFELLAEELLMSDSVIKVYGALRMSVKMFLMWNSQMLIDGGEDATVGTSLLEASNLVVLKESSVIHSNANLGVHGQGLLNLSGPGNWIEAQRLVLSLFYSIHVAPGSVLRGPVENATSDAITPRLHCQLEECPSELLHPPEDCNVNSSLSFTLQICRVEDITVEGLIEGSVVHFHRARTIYVPSSGTISASGMGCTGGVGRGNVLSNGVGSGAGHGGKGGSACYNDSCIGGGVSYGNAELPCELGSGSGEEMSAGSTAGGGIIVMGSLEHPLSSLSVEGSVRADGESFKGITRDQLVVMNGTGGGPGGGSGGTILLFLHTLDLGGYAVLSSVGGYGSPKGGGGGGGGRVHFHWSDIPTGDVYQPIARVNGSIHIWGGLGRDEGHAGENGTVSGKACPKGLYGIFCEECPAGTYKNVTGSDRALCRPCPADDIPHRAAYVTVRGGIAETPCPYKCVSDRFHMPHCYTALEELIYTFGGPWLFGLLLLGLLILLALVLSVARMKFVGVDELPGPAPTQHGSQIDHSFPFLESLNEVLETNRAEESQSHVHRMYFMGRNTFSEPWHLPHTPPEQIKEIVYEGAFNTFVDEINGIAAYQWWEGAIYSILSVLAYPLAWSWQQWRRRIKLQRLREFVRSEYDHACLRSCRSRALYEGLKVAATSDLMLVYLDFFLGGDEKRTDIPARLHQRFPMSILFGGDGSYMAPFSIQSDNILTSLMSQMVPPTTWYRMAAGLNAQLRLVRRGRLRVTFRPVLRWLETHANPALRIHGIHVDLAWFQASTSGHCQYGLLVYAVEEESERIFIEGIDGVKQVEEESRCDEMHKFVQGGVNEHAWNMRFYDRPL
;
A
#
# COMPACT_ATOMS: atom_id res chain seq x y z
N MET A 1 32.51 -63.96 2.88
CA MET A 1 33.81 -64.09 3.59
C MET A 1 34.86 -63.32 2.80
N ALA A 2 35.62 -62.44 3.47
CA ALA A 2 36.91 -61.93 3.00
C ALA A 2 37.69 -61.53 4.27
N ARG A 3 39.00 -61.80 4.33
CA ARG A 3 39.82 -61.49 5.52
C ARG A 3 40.49 -60.12 5.32
N PHE A 4 40.36 -59.24 6.31
CA PHE A 4 41.28 -58.11 6.50
C PHE A 4 42.26 -58.43 7.63
N GLN A 5 43.55 -58.17 7.41
CA GLN A 5 44.57 -58.23 8.47
C GLN A 5 44.79 -56.82 9.04
N PHE A 6 44.83 -56.71 10.36
CA PHE A 6 45.22 -55.49 11.05
C PHE A 6 46.75 -55.31 11.00
N ASN A 7 47.21 -54.10 10.64
CA ASN A 7 48.61 -53.70 10.76
C ASN A 7 48.75 -52.61 11.83
N PHE A 8 49.44 -52.93 12.93
CA PHE A 8 49.52 -52.08 14.14
C PHE A 8 50.28 -50.75 13.95
N ALA A 9 51.03 -50.59 12.86
CA ALA A 9 51.93 -49.45 12.65
C ALA A 9 51.22 -48.08 12.57
N PHE A 10 49.95 -48.03 12.13
CA PHE A 10 49.23 -46.78 11.89
C PHE A 10 48.94 -45.98 13.16
N ILE A 11 48.81 -46.66 14.32
CA ILE A 11 48.47 -46.04 15.60
C ILE A 11 49.65 -45.21 16.15
N ALA A 12 50.88 -45.67 15.95
CA ALA A 12 52.08 -44.96 16.41
C ALA A 12 52.26 -43.60 15.69
N PHE A 13 51.99 -43.56 14.39
CA PHE A 13 52.15 -42.35 13.56
C PHE A 13 51.12 -41.26 13.91
N LEU A 14 49.91 -41.66 14.30
CA LEU A 14 48.84 -40.74 14.71
C LEU A 14 49.19 -39.99 16.00
N ILE A 15 49.81 -40.69 16.97
CA ILE A 15 50.16 -40.12 18.28
C ILE A 15 51.24 -39.02 18.14
N THR A 16 52.22 -39.21 17.25
CA THR A 16 53.26 -38.21 16.96
C THR A 16 52.77 -36.97 16.21
N ALA A 17 51.67 -37.07 15.45
CA ALA A 17 51.12 -35.92 14.71
C ALA A 17 50.34 -34.95 15.61
N ILE A 18 49.69 -35.47 16.66
CA ILE A 18 48.81 -34.70 17.55
C ILE A 18 49.60 -33.78 18.51
N THR A 19 50.87 -34.08 18.77
CA THR A 19 51.75 -33.29 19.68
C THR A 19 52.37 -32.03 19.05
N LEU A 20 52.04 -31.67 17.80
CA LEU A 20 52.80 -30.67 17.02
C LEU A 20 51.98 -29.45 16.55
N THR A 21 50.70 -29.34 16.90
CA THR A 21 49.76 -28.33 16.34
C THR A 21 49.23 -27.31 17.36
N THR A 22 49.79 -27.24 18.56
CA THR A 22 49.26 -26.42 19.68
C THR A 22 50.06 -25.14 19.99
N ASN A 23 50.10 -24.17 19.07
CA ASN A 23 50.00 -22.72 19.38
C ASN A 23 50.03 -21.82 18.12
N PRO A 24 49.34 -20.66 18.11
CA PRO A 24 49.28 -19.75 16.94
C PRO A 24 50.10 -18.45 17.09
N ARG A 25 50.54 -17.86 15.95
CA ARG A 25 50.71 -16.41 15.61
C ARG A 25 51.74 -16.21 14.46
N VAL A 26 51.76 -14.99 13.86
CA VAL A 26 52.83 -14.43 12.95
C VAL A 26 52.89 -15.08 11.55
N LEU A 27 52.94 -14.38 10.39
CA LEU A 27 52.84 -12.92 10.06
C LEU A 27 52.26 -12.69 8.63
N SER A 28 52.21 -11.41 8.24
CA SER A 28 51.69 -10.67 7.07
C SER A 28 52.38 -10.85 5.69
N SER A 29 51.92 -10.04 4.71
CA SER A 29 52.65 -9.45 3.54
C SER A 29 52.78 -10.32 2.27
N ASP A 30 52.84 -9.81 1.03
CA ASP A 30 52.64 -8.43 0.49
C ASP A 30 52.41 -8.44 -1.06
N SER A 31 52.44 -7.25 -1.73
CA SER A 31 52.46 -6.97 -3.20
C SER A 31 51.12 -7.17 -3.97
N GLU A 32 50.61 -6.23 -4.78
CA GLU A 32 51.13 -5.53 -6.00
C GLU A 32 51.28 -6.48 -7.22
N SER A 33 50.91 -6.14 -8.47
CA SER A 33 50.29 -4.95 -9.10
C SER A 33 49.17 -5.42 -10.10
N ASP A 34 48.67 -4.79 -11.18
CA ASP A 34 49.07 -3.61 -12.00
C ASP A 34 47.86 -2.92 -12.71
N SER A 35 48.02 -2.38 -13.93
CA SER A 35 47.21 -1.28 -14.50
C SER A 35 46.59 -1.46 -15.92
N PHE A 36 45.40 -0.86 -16.09
CA PHE A 36 44.82 -0.17 -17.30
C PHE A 36 44.68 -0.80 -18.72
N SER A 37 43.45 -0.70 -19.27
CA SER A 37 43.11 -0.25 -20.66
C SER A 37 43.33 -1.23 -21.86
N ILE A 38 42.74 -1.13 -23.09
CA ILE A 38 41.65 -0.34 -23.75
C ILE A 38 41.36 -0.93 -25.18
N ILE A 39 40.22 -0.62 -25.84
CA ILE A 39 39.95 -0.76 -27.32
C ILE A 39 39.77 -2.24 -27.87
N ASP A 40 38.97 -2.59 -28.88
CA ASP A 40 38.00 -1.87 -29.76
C ASP A 40 36.99 -2.81 -30.50
N PHE A 41 35.97 -2.21 -31.17
CA PHE A 41 35.27 -2.65 -32.41
C PHE A 41 34.33 -3.92 -32.40
N ASP A 42 33.24 -4.02 -33.18
CA ASP A 42 32.60 -3.09 -34.15
C ASP A 42 31.09 -3.41 -34.42
N SER A 43 30.44 -2.54 -35.20
CA SER A 43 29.28 -2.73 -36.11
C SER A 43 27.84 -2.44 -35.59
N ASN A 44 27.30 -1.30 -36.07
CA ASN A 44 25.88 -0.89 -36.03
C ASN A 44 25.13 -1.27 -37.32
N ILE A 45 23.79 -1.37 -37.26
CA ILE A 45 22.78 -1.24 -38.35
C ILE A 45 21.39 -1.52 -37.71
N LEU A 46 20.29 -0.76 -37.82
CA LEU A 46 19.92 0.61 -38.28
C LEU A 46 18.79 1.10 -37.32
N PHE A 47 18.24 2.32 -37.30
CA PHE A 47 18.18 3.47 -38.21
C PHE A 47 18.26 4.79 -37.40
N HIS A 48 18.80 5.85 -38.00
CA HIS A 48 18.49 7.24 -37.64
C HIS A 48 18.21 8.03 -38.94
N GLN A 49 17.32 9.03 -38.88
CA GLN A 49 17.29 10.12 -39.83
C GLN A 49 17.78 11.38 -39.11
N ASP A 50 18.78 12.04 -39.68
CA ASP A 50 19.41 13.20 -39.06
C ASP A 50 18.54 14.45 -39.17
N TYR A 51 18.21 15.03 -38.03
CA TYR A 51 17.85 16.44 -37.94
C TYR A 51 18.82 17.16 -36.99
N SER A 52 20.08 17.24 -37.43
CA SER A 52 21.09 18.02 -36.71
C SER A 52 20.73 19.51 -36.76
N PRO A 53 20.53 20.20 -35.63
CA PRO A 53 20.43 21.66 -35.63
C PRO A 53 21.78 22.24 -36.11
N PRO A 54 21.78 23.41 -36.78
CA PRO A 54 23.01 24.03 -37.23
C PRO A 54 23.94 24.33 -36.05
N SER A 55 25.23 24.02 -36.21
CA SER A 55 26.26 24.35 -35.21
C SER A 55 26.19 25.84 -34.85
N PRO A 56 26.17 26.22 -33.55
CA PRO A 56 26.05 27.61 -33.15
C PRO A 56 27.20 28.45 -33.73
N PRO A 57 26.96 29.73 -34.06
CA PRO A 57 28.02 30.59 -34.57
C PRO A 57 29.14 30.72 -33.53
N PRO A 58 30.42 30.79 -33.95
CA PRO A 58 31.52 31.00 -33.03
C PRO A 58 31.32 32.31 -32.25
N PRO A 59 31.71 32.37 -30.97
CA PRO A 59 31.55 33.57 -30.15
C PRO A 59 32.32 34.75 -30.78
N PRO A 60 31.82 35.99 -30.63
CA PRO A 60 32.50 37.17 -31.17
C PRO A 60 33.89 37.31 -30.53
N PRO A 61 34.93 37.71 -31.31
CA PRO A 61 36.28 37.86 -30.79
C PRO A 61 36.32 38.93 -29.70
N HIS A 62 36.99 38.63 -28.58
CA HIS A 62 37.18 39.58 -27.48
C HIS A 62 37.92 40.86 -27.94
N PRO A 63 37.62 42.03 -27.36
CA PRO A 63 38.39 43.23 -27.61
C PRO A 63 39.84 43.07 -27.10
N PRO A 64 40.81 43.82 -27.66
CA PRO A 64 42.20 43.71 -27.23
C PRO A 64 42.36 44.03 -25.74
N SER A 65 43.19 43.22 -25.07
CA SER A 65 43.48 43.34 -23.63
C SER A 65 44.08 44.71 -23.29
N ALA A 66 43.49 45.39 -22.32
CA ALA A 66 44.02 46.63 -21.74
C ALA A 66 45.38 46.39 -21.06
N SER A 67 46.24 47.41 -21.05
CA SER A 67 47.56 47.38 -20.41
C SER A 67 47.51 47.92 -18.97
N CYS A 68 48.36 47.38 -18.07
CA CYS A 68 48.40 47.81 -16.66
C CYS A 68 48.79 49.29 -16.51
N THR A 69 49.82 49.74 -17.22
CA THR A 69 50.35 51.11 -17.10
C THR A 69 49.59 52.12 -17.95
N ASP A 70 49.30 51.80 -19.22
CA ASP A 70 48.95 52.81 -20.21
C ASP A 70 47.42 52.98 -20.36
N ASP A 71 46.64 51.90 -20.20
CA ASP A 71 45.17 51.93 -20.18
C ASP A 71 44.59 52.09 -18.76
N LEU A 72 45.20 51.46 -17.75
CA LEU A 72 44.67 51.39 -16.39
C LEU A 72 45.36 52.31 -15.36
N GLY A 73 46.49 52.95 -15.71
CA GLY A 73 47.24 53.82 -14.80
C GLY A 73 47.85 53.13 -13.57
N GLY A 74 47.95 51.80 -13.59
CA GLY A 74 48.49 50.97 -12.53
C GLY A 74 50.01 50.83 -12.56
N ILE A 75 50.55 50.16 -11.54
CA ILE A 75 51.96 49.85 -11.40
C ILE A 75 52.18 48.35 -11.69
N GLY A 76 53.09 48.04 -12.61
CA GLY A 76 53.54 46.69 -12.93
C GLY A 76 53.04 46.18 -14.29
N SER A 77 52.77 44.88 -14.39
CA SER A 77 52.31 44.23 -15.63
C SER A 77 51.40 43.05 -15.29
N ILE A 78 50.36 42.85 -16.10
CA ILE A 78 49.30 41.85 -15.89
C ILE A 78 49.85 40.41 -15.96
N ASP A 79 50.99 40.19 -16.63
CA ASP A 79 51.71 38.90 -16.62
C ASP A 79 52.55 38.62 -15.37
N THR A 80 52.61 39.55 -14.41
CA THR A 80 53.41 39.43 -13.17
C THR A 80 52.60 39.84 -11.94
N ALA A 81 52.46 41.14 -11.71
CA ALA A 81 51.48 41.73 -10.82
C ALA A 81 51.10 43.12 -11.35
N CYS A 82 49.80 43.40 -11.45
CA CYS A 82 49.28 44.73 -11.71
C CYS A 82 48.65 45.30 -10.43
N GLN A 83 49.08 46.49 -10.00
CA GLN A 83 48.58 47.16 -8.80
C GLN A 83 47.91 48.48 -9.14
N ILE A 84 46.61 48.58 -8.91
CA ILE A 84 45.84 49.83 -9.05
C ILE A 84 45.90 50.59 -7.71
N VAL A 85 46.58 51.74 -7.72
CA VAL A 85 46.86 52.58 -6.53
C VAL A 85 46.08 53.90 -6.48
N THR A 86 45.35 54.23 -7.55
CA THR A 86 44.57 55.47 -7.71
C THR A 86 43.23 55.17 -8.35
N ASP A 87 42.23 56.04 -8.12
CA ASP A 87 40.89 55.91 -8.74
C ASP A 87 40.97 55.90 -10.28
N VAL A 88 40.28 54.93 -10.90
CA VAL A 88 40.20 54.73 -12.36
C VAL A 88 38.74 54.84 -12.79
N ASN A 89 38.44 55.79 -13.67
CA ASN A 89 37.12 55.97 -14.29
C ASN A 89 37.19 55.58 -15.78
N LEU A 90 36.58 54.45 -16.11
CA LEU A 90 36.53 53.87 -17.45
C LEU A 90 35.35 54.44 -18.25
N THR A 91 35.56 54.67 -19.55
CA THR A 91 34.56 55.24 -20.48
C THR A 91 34.07 54.25 -21.55
N ARG A 92 34.69 53.07 -21.61
CA ARG A 92 34.42 51.98 -22.56
C ARG A 92 34.57 50.64 -21.84
N ASP A 93 34.07 49.58 -22.46
CA ASP A 93 34.30 48.20 -22.01
C ASP A 93 35.80 47.89 -21.95
N VAL A 94 36.18 47.12 -20.93
CA VAL A 94 37.57 46.75 -20.65
C VAL A 94 37.68 45.24 -20.46
N TYR A 95 38.55 44.63 -21.26
CA TYR A 95 38.99 43.25 -21.13
C TYR A 95 40.44 43.26 -20.64
N ILE A 96 40.74 42.50 -19.58
CA ILE A 96 42.04 42.39 -18.93
C ILE A 96 42.42 40.91 -18.97
N GLU A 97 43.54 40.59 -19.61
CA GLU A 97 44.06 39.23 -19.70
C GLU A 97 45.56 39.21 -19.35
N GLY A 98 46.01 38.20 -18.60
CA GLY A 98 47.42 38.01 -18.28
C GLY A 98 47.66 36.94 -17.23
N LYS A 99 48.93 36.55 -17.05
CA LYS A 99 49.27 35.38 -16.23
C LYS A 99 49.46 35.64 -14.73
N GLY A 100 49.61 36.89 -14.34
CA GLY A 100 49.98 37.32 -12.99
C GLY A 100 48.79 37.65 -12.09
N ASP A 101 49.09 38.36 -11.00
CA ASP A 101 48.13 38.83 -10.00
C ASP A 101 47.53 40.20 -10.34
N PHE A 102 46.33 40.48 -9.83
CA PHE A 102 45.67 41.79 -9.97
C PHE A 102 45.19 42.32 -8.59
N TYR A 103 45.77 43.43 -8.15
CA TYR A 103 45.51 44.04 -6.84
C TYR A 103 44.89 45.43 -6.98
N ILE A 104 43.71 45.64 -6.40
CA ILE A 104 43.13 46.96 -6.16
C ILE A 104 43.42 47.34 -4.71
N HIS A 105 44.13 48.46 -4.49
CA HIS A 105 44.56 48.89 -3.14
C HIS A 105 43.41 49.45 -2.27
N PRO A 106 43.58 49.54 -0.94
CA PRO A 106 42.52 49.99 -0.04
C PRO A 106 41.95 51.37 -0.40
N GLY A 107 40.62 51.49 -0.39
CA GLY A 107 39.91 52.74 -0.70
C GLY A 107 39.81 53.14 -2.18
N VAL A 108 40.47 52.42 -3.10
CA VAL A 108 40.48 52.74 -4.54
C VAL A 108 39.13 52.47 -5.22
N ARG A 109 38.77 53.32 -6.19
CA ARG A 109 37.57 53.17 -7.03
C ARG A 109 37.96 52.76 -8.45
N PHE A 110 37.33 51.70 -8.97
CA PHE A 110 37.54 51.19 -10.33
C PHE A 110 36.19 51.11 -11.05
N HIS A 111 35.76 52.23 -11.63
CA HIS A 111 34.36 52.48 -12.01
C HIS A 111 34.19 52.64 -13.53
N CYS A 112 33.23 51.95 -14.13
CA CYS A 112 32.66 52.29 -15.44
C CYS A 112 31.17 52.65 -15.24
N PRO A 113 30.80 53.94 -15.09
CA PRO A 113 29.44 54.34 -14.73
C PRO A 113 28.43 54.31 -15.89
N ASN A 114 28.83 53.82 -17.07
CA ASN A 114 27.95 53.71 -18.24
C ASN A 114 27.04 52.48 -18.11
N PHE A 115 25.74 52.64 -18.41
CA PHE A 115 24.76 51.55 -18.46
C PHE A 115 25.24 50.41 -19.37
N GLY A 116 25.24 49.18 -18.86
CA GLY A 116 25.67 47.99 -19.60
C GLY A 116 27.18 47.85 -19.85
N CYS A 117 28.02 48.77 -19.37
CA CYS A 117 29.48 48.68 -19.52
C CYS A 117 30.04 47.40 -18.89
N SER A 118 31.01 46.77 -19.55
CA SER A 118 31.58 45.49 -19.13
C SER A 118 33.04 45.62 -18.67
N ILE A 119 33.32 45.14 -17.46
CA ILE A 119 34.68 44.93 -16.93
C ILE A 119 34.90 43.42 -16.85
N THR A 120 35.83 42.91 -17.65
CA THR A 120 36.16 41.48 -17.74
C THR A 120 37.62 41.27 -17.37
N ILE A 121 37.88 40.46 -16.35
CA ILE A 121 39.22 40.17 -15.82
C ILE A 121 39.47 38.66 -15.94
N ASN A 122 40.47 38.26 -16.70
CA ASN A 122 40.83 36.87 -16.96
C ASN A 122 42.32 36.66 -16.62
N ILE A 123 42.59 36.20 -15.40
CA ILE A 123 43.96 36.00 -14.89
C ILE A 123 44.22 34.58 -14.39
N SER A 124 45.47 34.12 -14.49
CA SER A 124 45.89 32.86 -13.84
C SER A 124 46.45 33.03 -12.43
N GLY A 125 46.65 34.26 -11.95
CA GLY A 125 47.05 34.56 -10.57
C GLY A 125 45.88 34.79 -9.63
N ASN A 126 46.14 35.61 -8.62
CA ASN A 126 45.22 35.98 -7.53
C ASN A 126 44.58 37.36 -7.81
N PHE A 127 43.29 37.49 -7.53
CA PHE A 127 42.54 38.74 -7.59
C PHE A 127 42.21 39.27 -6.18
N ASN A 128 42.60 40.50 -5.85
CA ASN A 128 42.37 41.10 -4.54
C ASN A 128 41.67 42.46 -4.64
N LEU A 129 40.44 42.54 -4.12
CA LEU A 129 39.71 43.78 -3.87
C LEU A 129 39.85 44.16 -2.38
N SER A 130 40.74 45.11 -2.10
CA SER A 130 41.13 45.49 -0.73
C SER A 130 40.02 46.19 0.08
N VAL A 131 40.24 46.31 1.39
CA VAL A 131 39.36 47.01 2.35
C VAL A 131 38.91 48.37 1.81
N ASN A 132 37.59 48.62 1.87
CA ASN A 132 36.92 49.85 1.39
C ASN A 132 37.14 50.23 -0.10
N SER A 133 37.69 49.34 -0.93
CA SER A 133 37.78 49.58 -2.39
C SER A 133 36.50 49.16 -3.12
N SER A 134 36.22 49.75 -4.29
CA SER A 134 34.94 49.54 -4.97
C SER A 134 35.06 49.42 -6.49
N ILE A 135 34.33 48.46 -7.06
CA ILE A 135 34.08 48.33 -8.49
C ILE A 135 32.63 48.75 -8.75
N LEU A 136 32.42 49.61 -9.76
CA LEU A 136 31.09 50.03 -10.22
C LEU A 136 31.00 49.77 -11.71
N THR A 137 30.03 48.99 -12.20
CA THR A 137 29.94 48.66 -13.63
C THR A 137 28.57 48.11 -14.02
N GLY A 138 28.27 47.92 -15.30
CA GLY A 138 27.06 47.24 -15.75
C GLY A 138 27.20 45.71 -15.72
N ALA A 139 28.38 45.21 -16.11
CA ALA A 139 28.75 43.80 -16.06
C ALA A 139 30.16 43.63 -15.46
N PHE A 140 30.30 42.70 -14.53
CA PHE A 140 31.59 42.26 -13.98
C PHE A 140 31.78 40.77 -14.23
N GLU A 141 32.80 40.41 -15.01
CA GLU A 141 33.22 39.01 -15.20
C GLU A 141 34.65 38.83 -14.69
N LEU A 142 34.85 37.85 -13.81
CA LEU A 142 36.14 37.53 -13.19
C LEU A 142 36.46 36.04 -13.37
N VAL A 143 37.61 35.75 -13.96
CA VAL A 143 38.27 34.44 -13.95
C VAL A 143 39.62 34.60 -13.25
N ALA A 144 39.84 33.81 -12.20
CA ALA A 144 41.05 33.88 -11.37
C ALA A 144 41.40 32.49 -10.79
N ASN A 145 42.64 32.29 -10.32
CA ASN A 145 42.93 31.09 -9.55
C ASN A 145 42.37 31.20 -8.12
N ASN A 146 42.62 32.33 -7.46
CA ASN A 146 42.04 32.71 -6.18
C ASN A 146 41.46 34.12 -6.27
N ALA A 147 40.43 34.41 -5.47
CA ALA A 147 39.87 35.75 -5.35
C ALA A 147 39.59 36.11 -3.89
N SER A 148 39.87 37.35 -3.51
CA SER A 148 39.57 37.88 -2.18
C SER A 148 38.91 39.26 -2.25
N PHE A 149 37.80 39.40 -1.52
CA PHE A 149 37.01 40.61 -1.40
C PHE A 149 36.91 40.93 0.09
N PHE A 150 37.78 41.82 0.57
CA PHE A 150 37.90 42.10 2.01
C PHE A 150 36.75 42.95 2.55
N ASN A 151 36.61 43.01 3.88
CA ASN A 151 35.57 43.78 4.55
C ASN A 151 35.48 45.25 4.03
N GLY A 152 34.26 45.72 3.80
CA GLY A 152 33.98 47.04 3.23
C GLY A 152 34.23 47.17 1.73
N SER A 153 34.77 46.15 1.06
CA SER A 153 34.87 46.13 -0.41
C SER A 153 33.51 45.86 -1.07
N VAL A 154 33.28 46.44 -2.25
CA VAL A 154 32.00 46.30 -2.96
C VAL A 154 32.20 46.14 -4.46
N VAL A 155 31.59 45.10 -5.05
CA VAL A 155 31.28 45.02 -6.48
C VAL A 155 29.83 45.45 -6.66
N ASN A 156 29.60 46.56 -7.35
CA ASN A 156 28.29 47.18 -7.49
C ASN A 156 27.89 47.28 -8.97
N THR A 157 26.80 46.62 -9.34
CA THR A 157 26.14 46.75 -10.64
C THR A 157 24.66 47.14 -10.49
N THR A 158 24.28 47.72 -9.35
CA THR A 158 22.90 48.07 -9.02
C THR A 158 22.37 49.19 -9.91
N GLY A 159 21.26 48.95 -10.61
CA GLY A 159 20.63 49.90 -11.53
C GLY A 159 21.38 50.19 -12.83
N LEU A 160 22.53 49.53 -13.09
CA LEU A 160 23.42 49.79 -14.23
C LEU A 160 23.27 48.78 -15.39
N ALA A 161 22.15 48.06 -15.48
CA ALA A 161 21.85 47.17 -16.60
C ALA A 161 22.05 47.82 -17.98
N GLY A 162 22.52 47.01 -18.93
CA GLY A 162 22.32 47.28 -20.36
C GLY A 162 20.88 46.93 -20.78
N ASP A 163 20.63 46.86 -22.08
CA ASP A 163 19.33 46.38 -22.55
C ASP A 163 19.13 44.88 -22.26
N PRO A 164 17.93 44.45 -21.83
CA PRO A 164 17.63 43.04 -21.62
C PRO A 164 17.59 42.27 -22.95
N PRO A 165 17.60 40.93 -22.94
CA PRO A 165 17.57 40.14 -24.16
C PRO A 165 16.40 40.51 -25.08
N PRO A 166 16.61 40.61 -26.41
CA PRO A 166 15.55 40.98 -27.35
C PRO A 166 14.40 39.96 -27.28
N GLN A 167 13.18 40.43 -27.57
CA GLN A 167 11.91 39.68 -27.46
C GLN A 167 11.41 39.41 -26.02
N THR A 168 12.08 39.90 -24.96
CA THR A 168 11.58 39.78 -23.58
C THR A 168 10.48 40.79 -23.26
N SER A 169 9.47 40.35 -22.49
CA SER A 169 8.39 41.16 -21.89
C SER A 169 8.76 41.70 -20.49
N GLY A 170 10.04 41.66 -20.12
CA GLY A 170 10.52 42.06 -18.78
C GLY A 170 10.47 43.55 -18.48
N THR A 171 10.42 44.40 -19.51
CA THR A 171 10.18 45.84 -19.35
C THR A 171 8.69 46.11 -19.64
N PRO A 172 7.88 46.57 -18.66
CA PRO A 172 6.44 46.70 -18.82
C PRO A 172 6.07 47.80 -19.85
N GLN A 173 5.10 47.50 -20.70
CA GLN A 173 4.62 48.42 -21.73
C GLN A 173 3.38 49.17 -21.24
N GLY A 174 3.55 50.39 -20.73
CA GLY A 174 2.44 51.20 -20.24
C GLY A 174 2.87 52.52 -19.58
N LEU A 175 1.93 53.18 -18.91
CA LEU A 175 2.14 54.41 -18.14
C LEU A 175 1.69 54.26 -16.67
N GLU A 176 1.58 53.02 -16.22
CA GLU A 176 1.00 52.64 -14.92
C GLU A 176 2.05 52.58 -13.80
N GLY A 177 3.33 52.88 -14.09
CA GLY A 177 4.40 52.81 -13.10
C GLY A 177 4.74 51.39 -12.63
N ALA A 178 4.42 50.38 -13.44
CA ALA A 178 4.64 48.96 -13.15
C ALA A 178 6.15 48.62 -13.03
N GLY A 179 6.50 47.65 -12.20
CA GLY A 179 7.88 47.22 -11.98
C GLY A 179 8.43 46.37 -13.13
N GLY A 180 9.75 46.39 -13.33
CA GLY A 180 10.42 45.46 -14.24
C GLY A 180 10.44 44.03 -13.69
N GLY A 181 10.49 43.03 -14.56
CA GLY A 181 10.67 41.61 -14.20
C GLY A 181 12.00 41.05 -14.69
N HIS A 182 12.46 39.93 -14.11
CA HIS A 182 13.60 39.15 -14.62
C HIS A 182 13.64 37.73 -14.02
N GLY A 183 13.97 37.59 -12.73
CA GLY A 183 13.91 36.31 -12.01
C GLY A 183 12.49 36.00 -11.55
N GLY A 184 11.90 36.95 -10.84
CA GLY A 184 10.47 37.07 -10.59
C GLY A 184 9.81 38.11 -11.49
N ARG A 185 8.48 38.13 -11.51
CA ARG A 185 7.68 39.16 -12.17
C ARG A 185 7.75 40.50 -11.41
N GLY A 186 7.67 41.61 -12.14
CA GLY A 186 7.47 42.93 -11.55
C GLY A 186 6.05 43.10 -11.04
N ALA A 187 5.84 43.88 -9.98
CA ALA A 187 4.50 44.19 -9.50
C ALA A 187 3.78 45.15 -10.45
N CYS A 188 2.45 45.12 -10.42
CA CYS A 188 1.60 46.18 -10.95
C CYS A 188 0.57 46.61 -9.89
N CYS A 189 0.20 47.89 -9.89
CA CYS A 189 -0.80 48.44 -8.98
C CYS A 189 -2.11 48.69 -9.75
N LEU A 190 -3.01 47.70 -9.68
CA LEU A 190 -4.33 47.74 -10.31
C LEU A 190 -5.09 49.04 -9.99
N VAL A 191 -5.47 49.76 -11.05
CA VAL A 191 -6.42 50.89 -11.03
C VAL A 191 -7.85 50.41 -11.29
N ASP A 192 -7.97 49.32 -12.05
CA ASP A 192 -9.20 48.60 -12.37
C ASP A 192 -9.60 47.66 -11.22
N LYS A 193 -10.91 47.46 -11.02
CA LYS A 193 -11.47 46.57 -9.99
C LYS A 193 -12.17 45.33 -10.56
N GLU A 194 -12.33 45.25 -11.88
CA GLU A 194 -12.99 44.11 -12.54
C GLU A 194 -12.02 42.94 -12.78
N LYS A 195 -10.72 43.14 -12.54
CA LYS A 195 -9.65 42.14 -12.71
C LYS A 195 -9.14 41.63 -11.37
N LEU A 196 -8.79 40.34 -11.32
CA LEU A 196 -8.13 39.74 -10.15
C LEU A 196 -6.69 40.24 -10.01
N PRO A 197 -6.15 40.40 -8.78
CA PRO A 197 -4.76 40.79 -8.55
C PRO A 197 -3.72 39.83 -9.15
N GLU A 198 -4.07 38.55 -9.28
CA GLU A 198 -3.15 37.48 -9.71
C GLU A 198 -2.92 37.50 -11.24
N ASP A 199 -3.85 38.06 -12.01
CA ASP A 199 -3.77 38.17 -13.48
C ASP A 199 -3.05 39.43 -14.00
N VAL A 200 -2.59 40.33 -13.11
CA VAL A 200 -2.03 41.64 -13.51
C VAL A 200 -0.66 41.90 -12.87
N TRP A 201 0.38 41.54 -13.62
CA TRP A 201 1.79 41.81 -13.32
C TRP A 201 2.36 42.97 -14.15
N GLY A 202 3.57 43.39 -13.81
CA GLY A 202 4.36 44.36 -14.59
C GLY A 202 5.18 43.67 -15.66
N GLY A 203 6.51 43.79 -15.59
CA GLY A 203 7.42 43.05 -16.44
C GLY A 203 7.43 41.55 -16.11
N ASP A 204 7.55 40.70 -17.14
CA ASP A 204 7.59 39.25 -16.97
C ASP A 204 8.98 38.69 -16.60
N ALA A 205 9.04 37.45 -16.14
CA ALA A 205 10.28 36.72 -15.86
C ALA A 205 10.86 36.08 -17.14
N TYR A 206 12.19 36.01 -17.24
CA TYR A 206 12.91 35.43 -18.40
C TYR A 206 14.25 34.82 -17.99
N SER A 207 15.03 34.34 -18.97
CA SER A 207 16.33 33.68 -18.75
C SER A 207 16.27 32.36 -17.94
N TRP A 208 15.13 31.65 -17.97
CA TRP A 208 14.93 30.39 -17.24
C TRP A 208 15.91 29.28 -17.68
N SER A 209 16.15 29.13 -18.98
CA SER A 209 17.12 28.15 -19.52
C SER A 209 18.55 28.37 -19.02
N SER A 210 18.87 29.57 -18.54
CA SER A 210 20.16 29.91 -17.91
C SER A 210 20.12 29.90 -16.37
N LEU A 211 19.15 29.24 -15.72
CA LEU A 211 19.03 29.23 -14.25
C LEU A 211 20.31 28.76 -13.54
N GLN A 212 21.05 27.82 -14.13
CA GLN A 212 22.30 27.28 -13.57
C GLN A 212 23.49 28.25 -13.75
N GLU A 213 23.53 29.02 -14.85
CA GLU A 213 24.61 29.98 -15.17
C GLU A 213 24.02 31.34 -15.61
N PRO A 214 23.33 32.08 -14.72
CA PRO A 214 22.59 33.28 -15.08
C PRO A 214 23.53 34.43 -15.49
N CYS A 215 23.35 34.93 -16.71
CA CYS A 215 24.23 35.94 -17.34
C CYS A 215 23.46 37.13 -17.99
N SER A 216 22.17 37.27 -17.71
CA SER A 216 21.30 38.31 -18.27
C SER A 216 21.25 39.57 -17.40
N TYR A 217 21.13 40.74 -18.04
CA TYR A 217 20.76 41.98 -17.35
C TYR A 217 19.30 41.90 -16.88
N GLY A 218 18.97 42.61 -15.79
CA GLY A 218 17.58 42.85 -15.40
C GLY A 218 16.93 43.97 -16.22
N SER A 219 15.61 43.95 -16.34
CA SER A 219 14.81 44.96 -17.03
C SER A 219 14.51 46.19 -16.17
N LYS A 220 14.30 47.33 -16.84
CA LYS A 220 13.87 48.59 -16.24
C LYS A 220 12.40 48.56 -15.81
N GLY A 221 12.03 49.37 -14.82
CA GLY A 221 10.63 49.66 -14.49
C GLY A 221 9.97 50.63 -15.49
N GLY A 222 8.64 50.68 -15.52
CA GLY A 222 7.89 51.60 -16.36
C GLY A 222 7.73 53.00 -15.76
N SER A 223 7.68 54.05 -16.57
CA SER A 223 7.39 55.42 -16.15
C SER A 223 5.87 55.66 -15.99
N THR A 224 5.46 56.67 -15.20
CA THR A 224 4.10 57.23 -15.25
C THR A 224 3.97 58.48 -16.15
N SER A 225 4.95 58.75 -17.03
CA SER A 225 4.92 59.85 -18.00
C SER A 225 5.50 59.46 -19.36
N LYS A 226 4.98 60.09 -20.43
CA LYS A 226 5.52 60.01 -21.80
C LYS A 226 6.70 60.95 -22.04
N GLU A 227 6.89 61.93 -21.18
CA GLU A 227 7.81 63.07 -21.38
C GLU A 227 9.14 62.90 -20.64
N VAL A 228 9.09 62.15 -19.53
CA VAL A 228 10.22 61.89 -18.64
C VAL A 228 10.16 60.42 -18.24
N ASP A 229 11.28 59.72 -18.40
CA ASP A 229 11.43 58.38 -17.85
C ASP A 229 11.75 58.47 -16.35
N TYR A 230 10.84 57.94 -15.52
CA TYR A 230 11.01 57.78 -14.08
C TYR A 230 11.27 56.30 -13.69
N GLY A 231 11.39 55.41 -14.66
CA GLY A 231 11.62 53.98 -14.44
C GLY A 231 12.97 53.70 -13.76
N GLY A 232 12.96 52.84 -12.74
CA GLY A 232 14.19 52.37 -12.12
C GLY A 232 15.01 51.53 -13.11
N GLY A 233 16.31 51.80 -13.22
CA GLY A 233 17.24 51.00 -14.03
C GLY A 233 17.29 49.54 -13.56
N GLY A 234 17.46 48.58 -14.47
CA GLY A 234 17.61 47.17 -14.09
C GLY A 234 18.95 46.87 -13.41
N GLY A 235 19.02 45.76 -12.67
CA GLY A 235 20.26 45.26 -12.10
C GLY A 235 21.21 44.70 -13.17
N GLY A 236 22.50 44.99 -13.02
CA GLY A 236 23.56 44.50 -13.89
C GLY A 236 23.83 43.00 -13.79
N ARG A 237 25.01 42.54 -14.20
CA ARG A 237 25.39 41.12 -14.10
C ARG A 237 26.76 40.90 -13.51
N VAL A 238 26.90 39.88 -12.67
CA VAL A 238 28.16 39.48 -12.05
C VAL A 238 28.42 38.00 -12.29
N LYS A 239 29.60 37.67 -12.82
CA LYS A 239 30.04 36.29 -13.04
C LYS A 239 31.45 36.11 -12.46
N MET A 240 31.63 35.18 -11.54
CA MET A 240 32.93 34.88 -10.94
C MET A 240 33.24 33.39 -11.09
N THR A 241 34.37 33.06 -11.70
CA THR A 241 34.89 31.70 -11.88
C THR A 241 36.28 31.62 -11.24
N VAL A 242 36.33 31.16 -10.00
CA VAL A 242 37.55 31.04 -9.20
C VAL A 242 37.94 29.57 -9.14
N LYS A 243 39.19 29.22 -9.42
CA LYS A 243 39.59 27.79 -9.48
C LYS A 243 39.66 27.13 -8.12
N GLU A 244 40.26 27.80 -7.13
CA GLU A 244 40.53 27.21 -5.81
C GLU A 244 39.76 27.95 -4.69
N TYR A 245 40.25 29.11 -4.23
CA TYR A 245 39.74 29.78 -3.03
C TYR A 245 39.10 31.14 -3.32
N LEU A 246 37.83 31.29 -2.92
CA LEU A 246 37.07 32.55 -2.88
C LEU A 246 36.86 33.01 -1.44
N VAL A 247 37.42 34.18 -1.08
CA VAL A 247 37.16 34.86 0.20
C VAL A 247 36.21 36.04 -0.06
N LEU A 248 35.06 36.06 0.60
CA LEU A 248 34.01 37.07 0.40
C LEU A 248 33.54 37.68 1.73
N ASP A 249 34.27 38.66 2.23
CA ASP A 249 33.86 39.51 3.37
C ASP A 249 33.20 40.84 2.92
N GLY A 250 33.31 41.16 1.62
CA GLY A 250 32.69 42.32 0.99
C GLY A 250 31.23 42.12 0.58
N ALA A 251 30.77 42.97 -0.34
CA ALA A 251 29.43 42.88 -0.93
C ALA A 251 29.46 42.77 -2.46
N VAL A 252 28.58 41.94 -3.02
CA VAL A 252 28.33 41.79 -4.45
C VAL A 252 26.86 42.12 -4.72
N LEU A 253 26.62 43.23 -5.42
CA LEU A 253 25.31 43.83 -5.59
C LEU A 253 24.94 43.95 -7.07
N ALA A 254 23.82 43.36 -7.46
CA ALA A 254 23.19 43.47 -8.77
C ALA A 254 21.70 43.82 -8.62
N ASP A 255 21.37 44.71 -7.68
CA ASP A 255 19.99 45.06 -7.35
C ASP A 255 19.35 45.98 -8.42
N GLY A 256 18.03 46.04 -8.44
CA GLY A 256 17.28 46.98 -9.27
C GLY A 256 17.32 48.41 -8.72
N GLY A 257 17.36 49.39 -9.61
CA GLY A 257 17.25 50.82 -9.29
C GLY A 257 15.83 51.19 -8.84
N ASN A 258 15.73 52.18 -7.95
CA ASN A 258 14.44 52.66 -7.42
C ASN A 258 13.80 53.68 -8.37
N GLY A 259 12.51 53.52 -8.70
CA GLY A 259 11.72 54.48 -9.51
C GLY A 259 10.93 55.51 -8.67
N GLY A 260 10.85 55.32 -7.35
CA GLY A 260 10.13 56.21 -6.44
C GLY A 260 8.62 56.28 -6.75
N VAL A 261 7.97 57.41 -6.45
CA VAL A 261 6.49 57.54 -6.57
C VAL A 261 5.98 57.86 -7.99
N LYS A 262 6.85 57.89 -9.01
CA LYS A 262 6.49 58.25 -10.41
C LYS A 262 6.94 57.22 -11.46
N GLY A 263 7.56 56.13 -11.03
CA GLY A 263 7.97 55.04 -11.91
C GLY A 263 8.17 53.76 -11.13
N GLY A 264 8.08 52.63 -11.83
CA GLY A 264 8.29 51.32 -11.24
C GLY A 264 9.75 51.07 -10.91
N GLY A 265 10.01 50.18 -9.96
CA GLY A 265 11.36 49.70 -9.68
C GLY A 265 11.91 48.86 -10.83
N GLY A 266 13.21 48.95 -11.08
CA GLY A 266 13.91 48.00 -11.94
C GLY A 266 13.98 46.62 -11.29
N SER A 267 14.09 45.57 -12.09
CA SER A 267 14.28 44.20 -11.58
C SER A 267 15.73 43.94 -11.15
N GLY A 268 15.92 42.96 -10.28
CA GLY A 268 17.25 42.44 -9.93
C GLY A 268 17.94 41.75 -11.10
N GLY A 269 19.26 41.81 -11.14
CA GLY A 269 20.10 41.31 -12.23
C GLY A 269 20.44 39.82 -12.16
N SER A 270 21.61 39.45 -12.67
CA SER A 270 22.16 38.09 -12.58
C SER A 270 23.44 38.04 -11.74
N ILE A 271 23.59 37.02 -10.90
CA ILE A 271 24.86 36.69 -10.23
C ILE A 271 25.15 35.18 -10.38
N HIS A 272 26.31 34.83 -10.94
CA HIS A 272 26.81 33.46 -10.97
C HIS A 272 28.18 33.38 -10.29
N LEU A 273 28.31 32.56 -9.24
CA LEU A 273 29.56 32.36 -8.50
C LEU A 273 29.97 30.88 -8.56
N LYS A 274 31.18 30.61 -9.04
CA LYS A 274 31.76 29.27 -9.19
C LYS A 274 33.13 29.21 -8.49
N ALA A 275 33.28 28.31 -7.52
CA ALA A 275 34.54 28.14 -6.76
C ALA A 275 34.67 26.74 -6.15
N TYR A 276 35.89 26.21 -5.99
CA TYR A 276 36.06 24.97 -5.23
C TYR A 276 35.79 25.19 -3.73
N LYS A 277 36.28 26.30 -3.16
CA LYS A 277 36.06 26.66 -1.74
C LYS A 277 35.65 28.12 -1.57
N MET A 278 34.66 28.35 -0.70
CA MET A 278 34.24 29.69 -0.24
C MET A 278 34.33 29.84 1.28
N THR A 279 34.81 31.01 1.72
CA THR A 279 34.80 31.49 3.11
C THR A 279 34.46 32.98 3.15
N GLY A 280 33.99 33.48 4.30
CA GLY A 280 33.61 34.88 4.52
C GLY A 280 32.10 35.12 4.58
N GLY A 281 31.69 35.98 5.51
CA GLY A 281 30.28 36.27 5.83
C GLY A 281 29.65 37.40 5.03
N GLY A 282 30.14 37.65 3.81
CA GLY A 282 29.75 38.77 2.96
C GLY A 282 28.29 38.71 2.45
N ARG A 283 27.88 39.77 1.75
CA ARG A 283 26.52 39.92 1.21
C ARG A 283 26.48 39.76 -0.30
N ILE A 284 25.54 38.96 -0.79
CA ILE A 284 25.21 38.80 -2.21
C ILE A 284 23.77 39.27 -2.40
N SER A 285 23.51 40.19 -3.33
CA SER A 285 22.20 40.85 -3.46
C SER A 285 21.83 41.02 -4.93
N ALA A 286 20.67 40.49 -5.34
CA ALA A 286 20.07 40.69 -6.65
C ALA A 286 18.57 40.99 -6.51
N CYS A 287 18.23 41.94 -5.64
CA CYS A 287 16.85 42.26 -5.29
C CYS A 287 16.19 43.23 -6.26
N GLY A 288 14.86 43.24 -6.30
CA GLY A 288 14.09 44.23 -7.05
C GLY A 288 14.15 45.64 -6.41
N GLY A 289 14.14 46.68 -7.25
CA GLY A 289 14.09 48.07 -6.82
C GLY A 289 12.69 48.49 -6.34
N ASN A 290 12.62 49.48 -5.46
CA ASN A 290 11.36 50.03 -4.96
C ASN A 290 10.82 51.11 -5.92
N GLY A 291 9.50 51.14 -6.14
CA GLY A 291 8.89 52.10 -7.06
C GLY A 291 7.39 52.26 -6.82
N PHE A 292 6.68 52.86 -7.77
CA PHE A 292 5.22 52.97 -7.72
C PHE A 292 4.62 51.56 -7.61
N ALA A 293 5.03 50.67 -8.51
CA ALA A 293 5.13 49.24 -8.21
C ALA A 293 6.60 48.79 -8.12
N GLY A 294 6.89 47.79 -7.29
CA GLY A 294 8.23 47.24 -7.09
C GLY A 294 8.69 46.31 -8.22
N GLY A 295 9.98 46.33 -8.52
CA GLY A 295 10.58 45.40 -9.48
C GLY A 295 10.67 43.97 -8.94
N GLY A 296 10.69 42.97 -9.82
CA GLY A 296 10.91 41.58 -9.46
C GLY A 296 12.36 41.28 -9.05
N GLY A 297 12.56 40.25 -8.25
CA GLY A 297 13.89 39.77 -7.89
C GLY A 297 14.66 39.18 -9.09
N GLY A 298 15.98 39.11 -8.96
CA GLY A 298 16.89 38.61 -10.00
C GLY A 298 17.14 37.10 -9.96
N ARG A 299 18.26 36.67 -10.54
CA ARG A 299 18.72 35.28 -10.54
C ARG A 299 20.11 35.17 -9.92
N VAL A 300 20.26 34.32 -8.92
CA VAL A 300 21.55 34.00 -8.29
C VAL A 300 21.80 32.50 -8.41
N SER A 301 22.98 32.11 -8.89
CA SER A 301 23.44 30.73 -8.91
C SER A 301 24.79 30.62 -8.21
N VAL A 302 24.92 29.59 -7.37
CA VAL A 302 26.16 29.27 -6.64
C VAL A 302 26.59 27.83 -6.92
N ASP A 303 27.78 27.67 -7.49
CA ASP A 303 28.44 26.40 -7.78
C ASP A 303 29.72 26.31 -6.93
N ILE A 304 29.52 25.94 -5.66
CA ILE A 304 30.55 26.01 -4.61
C ILE A 304 30.63 24.68 -3.88
N PHE A 305 31.71 23.92 -4.11
CA PHE A 305 31.85 22.56 -3.56
C PHE A 305 32.05 22.53 -2.03
N SER A 306 32.79 23.50 -1.46
CA SER A 306 33.00 23.62 -0.02
C SER A 306 32.74 25.04 0.49
N ARG A 307 31.63 25.23 1.20
CA ARG A 307 31.27 26.46 1.92
C ARG A 307 31.44 26.22 3.42
N HIS A 308 32.14 27.12 4.14
CA HIS A 308 32.30 27.04 5.61
C HIS A 308 31.54 28.13 6.37
N ASP A 309 31.34 29.29 5.73
CA ASP A 309 30.57 30.42 6.25
C ASP A 309 29.35 30.62 5.35
N ASP A 310 28.17 30.88 5.92
CA ASP A 310 26.96 31.16 5.13
C ASP A 310 26.87 32.66 4.78
N PRO A 311 27.08 33.05 3.51
CA PRO A 311 26.95 34.44 3.09
C PRO A 311 25.47 34.84 3.04
N GLN A 312 25.18 36.12 3.26
CA GLN A 312 23.81 36.61 3.21
C GLN A 312 23.37 36.84 1.76
N ILE A 313 22.65 35.88 1.18
CA ILE A 313 22.12 35.93 -0.19
C ILE A 313 20.67 36.45 -0.19
N PHE A 314 20.43 37.55 -0.92
CA PHE A 314 19.10 38.15 -1.08
C PHE A 314 18.69 38.20 -2.56
N VAL A 315 17.46 37.73 -2.85
CA VAL A 315 16.86 37.69 -4.20
C VAL A 315 15.41 38.16 -4.22
N HIS A 316 14.93 38.88 -3.20
CA HIS A 316 13.52 39.26 -3.07
C HIS A 316 13.12 40.38 -4.06
N GLY A 317 11.82 40.57 -4.30
CA GLY A 317 11.30 41.72 -5.04
C GLY A 317 11.48 43.05 -4.30
N GLY A 318 11.11 44.15 -4.94
CA GLY A 318 11.08 45.49 -4.35
C GLY A 318 9.70 45.88 -3.81
N ASN A 319 9.64 46.90 -2.95
CA ASN A 319 8.36 47.39 -2.40
C ASN A 319 7.61 48.27 -3.40
N SER A 320 6.27 48.15 -3.39
CA SER A 320 5.34 48.96 -4.17
C SER A 320 4.75 50.09 -3.33
N LEU A 321 4.99 51.33 -3.73
CA LEU A 321 4.52 52.53 -3.03
C LEU A 321 3.04 52.86 -3.33
N GLY A 322 2.54 52.51 -4.52
CA GLY A 322 1.15 52.68 -4.93
C GLY A 322 0.22 51.58 -4.39
N CYS A 323 0.75 50.37 -4.19
CA CYS A 323 0.00 49.21 -3.71
C CYS A 323 0.80 48.42 -2.65
N PRO A 324 0.85 48.88 -1.38
CA PRO A 324 1.75 48.34 -0.35
C PRO A 324 1.60 46.85 0.04
N LYS A 325 0.56 46.17 -0.45
CA LYS A 325 0.38 44.72 -0.27
C LYS A 325 0.98 43.87 -1.39
N ASN A 326 1.22 44.45 -2.58
CA ASN A 326 1.73 43.74 -3.75
C ASN A 326 3.17 44.19 -4.05
N ALA A 327 4.14 43.72 -3.28
CA ALA A 327 5.56 43.87 -3.63
C ALA A 327 5.90 43.09 -4.92
N GLY A 328 7.05 43.34 -5.53
CA GLY A 328 7.51 42.55 -6.67
C GLY A 328 7.67 41.07 -6.33
N GLY A 329 7.56 40.20 -7.34
CA GLY A 329 7.75 38.76 -7.21
C GLY A 329 9.18 38.40 -6.82
N ALA A 330 9.34 37.30 -6.09
CA ALA A 330 10.65 36.82 -5.65
C ALA A 330 11.52 36.38 -6.83
N GLY A 331 12.82 36.59 -6.71
CA GLY A 331 13.82 36.03 -7.60
C GLY A 331 14.13 34.57 -7.29
N THR A 332 15.12 34.03 -7.99
CA THR A 332 15.54 32.63 -7.86
C THR A 332 16.96 32.54 -7.31
N LEU A 333 17.17 31.70 -6.30
CA LEU A 333 18.48 31.27 -5.82
C LEU A 333 18.65 29.77 -6.12
N TYR A 334 19.61 29.43 -6.96
CA TYR A 334 19.96 28.04 -7.28
C TYR A 334 21.32 27.69 -6.67
N ASP A 335 21.41 26.55 -5.98
CA ASP A 335 22.68 25.95 -5.56
C ASP A 335 22.94 24.72 -6.44
N ALA A 336 24.02 24.76 -7.23
CA ALA A 336 24.31 23.74 -8.23
C ALA A 336 24.86 22.44 -7.64
N VAL A 337 25.49 22.51 -6.46
CA VAL A 337 26.07 21.35 -5.78
C VAL A 337 24.99 20.58 -5.01
N ALA A 338 24.13 21.30 -4.29
CA ALA A 338 22.94 20.73 -3.67
C ALA A 338 21.80 20.46 -4.67
N ARG A 339 21.92 20.93 -5.93
CA ARG A 339 20.88 20.93 -6.97
C ARG A 339 19.53 21.40 -6.42
N SER A 340 19.54 22.50 -5.68
CA SER A 340 18.37 23.01 -4.95
C SER A 340 17.95 24.40 -5.38
N LEU A 341 16.65 24.60 -5.61
CA LEU A 341 16.06 25.90 -5.93
C LEU A 341 15.38 26.51 -4.69
N THR A 342 15.66 27.77 -4.39
CA THR A 342 14.97 28.57 -3.37
C THR A 342 14.30 29.80 -4.01
N VAL A 343 13.02 29.96 -3.72
CA VAL A 343 12.21 31.15 -4.01
C VAL A 343 11.79 31.75 -2.66
N SER A 344 12.15 33.02 -2.40
CA SER A 344 11.74 33.67 -1.15
C SER A 344 11.64 35.19 -1.27
N ASN A 345 10.50 35.75 -0.84
CA ASN A 345 10.26 37.19 -0.90
C ASN A 345 10.59 37.93 0.41
N HIS A 346 11.38 37.32 1.29
CA HIS A 346 11.84 37.91 2.55
C HIS A 346 10.69 38.51 3.41
N ASN A 347 9.56 37.81 3.45
CA ASN A 347 8.36 38.18 4.20
C ASN A 347 7.62 39.44 3.69
N MET A 348 7.89 39.91 2.47
CA MET A 348 7.06 40.91 1.79
C MET A 348 5.92 40.23 1.05
N SER A 349 4.68 40.63 1.34
CA SER A 349 3.51 40.13 0.62
C SER A 349 3.56 40.55 -0.85
N THR A 350 3.18 39.64 -1.72
CA THR A 350 3.05 39.86 -3.16
C THR A 350 1.85 39.09 -3.68
N ASP A 351 1.21 39.64 -4.71
CA ASP A 351 0.22 38.95 -5.55
C ASP A 351 0.82 38.53 -6.90
N THR A 352 2.09 38.89 -7.17
CA THR A 352 2.81 38.52 -8.41
C THR A 352 3.76 37.34 -8.21
N ASP A 353 3.70 36.42 -9.17
CA ASP A 353 4.37 35.11 -9.06
C ASP A 353 5.81 35.08 -9.57
N THR A 354 6.56 34.12 -9.05
CA THR A 354 7.81 33.62 -9.63
C THR A 354 7.48 32.50 -10.62
N LEU A 355 7.76 32.67 -11.91
CA LEU A 355 7.49 31.61 -12.89
C LEU A 355 8.49 30.46 -12.73
N LEU A 356 7.97 29.25 -12.53
CA LEU A 356 8.68 27.99 -12.64
C LEU A 356 8.28 27.33 -13.96
N LEU A 357 9.23 27.15 -14.87
CA LEU A 357 8.96 26.63 -16.21
C LEU A 357 9.45 25.18 -16.35
N GLU A 358 10.39 24.92 -17.25
CA GLU A 358 10.92 23.57 -17.51
C GLU A 358 11.75 23.05 -16.33
N PHE A 359 11.38 21.87 -15.80
CA PHE A 359 12.17 21.11 -14.82
C PHE A 359 13.11 20.14 -15.56
N PRO A 360 14.37 19.96 -15.14
CA PRO A 360 15.32 19.12 -15.86
C PRO A 360 15.04 17.62 -15.64
N TYR A 361 14.94 16.85 -16.72
CA TYR A 361 14.74 15.40 -16.67
C TYR A 361 15.94 14.65 -16.06
N GLN A 362 17.18 15.04 -16.41
CA GLN A 362 18.41 14.51 -15.84
C GLN A 362 19.53 15.58 -15.85
N PRO A 363 20.31 15.75 -14.77
CA PRO A 363 20.04 15.25 -13.42
C PRO A 363 18.86 15.99 -12.81
N LEU A 364 18.01 15.27 -12.06
CA LEU A 364 16.91 15.86 -11.31
C LEU A 364 17.43 16.85 -10.24
N TRP A 365 16.63 17.86 -9.92
CA TRP A 365 16.84 18.70 -8.73
C TRP A 365 16.60 17.89 -7.46
N THR A 366 17.37 18.17 -6.41
CA THR A 366 17.22 17.47 -5.14
C THR A 366 16.11 18.10 -4.30
N ASN A 367 16.08 19.43 -4.16
CA ASN A 367 15.11 20.11 -3.29
C ASN A 367 14.54 21.39 -3.91
N VAL A 368 13.30 21.74 -3.58
CA VAL A 368 12.64 23.01 -3.95
C VAL A 368 12.02 23.65 -2.70
N TYR A 369 12.40 24.90 -2.44
CA TYR A 369 11.96 25.69 -1.27
C TYR A 369 11.20 26.94 -1.70
N VAL A 370 9.92 27.06 -1.31
CA VAL A 370 9.10 28.27 -1.51
C VAL A 370 8.75 28.84 -0.14
N ARG A 371 9.32 30.00 0.23
CA ARG A 371 9.25 30.45 1.64
C ARG A 371 9.18 31.96 1.89
N ASN A 372 8.62 32.36 3.03
CA ASN A 372 8.52 33.74 3.51
C ASN A 372 7.77 34.67 2.53
N HIS A 373 6.46 34.44 2.33
CA HIS A 373 5.63 35.15 1.35
C HIS A 373 6.13 35.05 -0.10
N GLY A 374 6.86 33.97 -0.44
CA GLY A 374 7.20 33.65 -1.82
C GLY A 374 6.00 33.02 -2.53
N ARG A 375 5.54 33.64 -3.63
CA ARG A 375 4.64 33.02 -4.60
C ARG A 375 5.44 32.42 -5.76
N ALA A 376 5.08 31.21 -6.19
CA ALA A 376 5.62 30.56 -7.37
C ALA A 376 4.51 29.87 -8.16
N THR A 377 4.58 29.89 -9.49
CA THR A 377 3.53 29.35 -10.37
C THR A 377 4.13 28.54 -11.52
N VAL A 378 3.50 27.39 -11.81
CA VAL A 378 3.81 26.49 -12.94
C VAL A 378 2.71 26.65 -14.00
N PRO A 379 2.91 27.45 -15.07
CA PRO A 379 1.85 27.88 -15.98
C PRO A 379 1.65 26.95 -17.20
N LEU A 380 2.30 25.78 -17.24
CA LEU A 380 2.36 24.93 -18.44
C LEU A 380 1.23 23.87 -18.45
N PHE A 381 0.39 23.92 -19.48
CA PHE A 381 -0.80 23.06 -19.72
C PHE A 381 -0.61 21.56 -19.42
N TRP A 382 0.56 21.03 -19.76
CA TRP A 382 1.05 19.77 -19.22
C TRP A 382 2.43 20.03 -18.63
N SER A 383 2.56 19.83 -17.32
CA SER A 383 3.84 19.94 -16.63
C SER A 383 4.02 18.81 -15.62
N ARG A 384 5.17 18.13 -15.76
CA ARG A 384 5.68 17.18 -14.77
C ARG A 384 6.73 17.87 -13.91
N VAL A 385 6.39 18.11 -12.65
CA VAL A 385 7.33 18.58 -11.62
C VAL A 385 7.94 17.36 -10.96
N GLN A 386 9.15 16.99 -11.35
CA GLN A 386 9.88 15.85 -10.80
C GLN A 386 11.10 16.30 -10.00
N VAL A 387 11.13 15.95 -8.72
CA VAL A 387 12.17 16.32 -7.75
C VAL A 387 12.69 15.04 -7.08
N GLN A 388 14.00 14.92 -6.91
CA GLN A 388 14.65 13.72 -6.36
C GLN A 388 14.46 13.58 -4.82
N GLY A 389 14.27 14.69 -4.11
CA GLY A 389 14.12 14.75 -2.65
C GLY A 389 12.86 15.53 -2.25
N GLN A 390 13.04 16.68 -1.58
CA GLN A 390 11.96 17.39 -0.88
C GLN A 390 11.45 18.63 -1.63
N ILE A 391 10.13 18.74 -1.77
CA ILE A 391 9.44 20.01 -2.04
C ILE A 391 8.91 20.55 -0.71
N SER A 392 9.18 21.82 -0.40
CA SER A 392 8.69 22.43 0.83
C SER A 392 8.16 23.85 0.65
N LEU A 393 7.02 24.12 1.29
CA LEU A 393 6.36 25.42 1.37
C LEU A 393 6.30 25.86 2.83
N LEU A 394 6.87 27.03 3.15
CA LEU A 394 7.03 27.48 4.54
C LEU A 394 6.72 28.97 4.72
N CYS A 395 5.97 29.34 5.75
CA CYS A 395 5.74 30.73 6.16
C CYS A 395 5.10 31.59 5.04
N SER A 396 3.82 31.37 4.78
CA SER A 396 3.05 31.96 3.67
C SER A 396 3.64 31.66 2.29
N GLY A 397 4.21 30.47 2.09
CA GLY A 397 4.61 30.01 0.76
C GLY A 397 3.37 29.68 -0.09
N VAL A 398 3.37 30.07 -1.36
CA VAL A 398 2.30 29.70 -2.31
C VAL A 398 2.90 29.05 -3.55
N LEU A 399 2.39 27.87 -3.91
CA LEU A 399 2.70 27.20 -5.18
C LEU A 399 1.39 26.99 -5.97
N SER A 400 1.29 27.59 -7.15
CA SER A 400 0.12 27.47 -8.03
C SER A 400 0.44 26.62 -9.27
N PHE A 401 -0.50 25.76 -9.66
CA PHE A 401 -0.45 24.99 -10.90
C PHE A 401 -1.56 25.48 -11.84
N GLY A 402 -1.20 25.86 -13.07
CA GLY A 402 -2.12 26.45 -14.04
C GLY A 402 -2.42 27.93 -13.79
N LEU A 403 -3.54 28.39 -14.33
CA LEU A 403 -4.02 29.77 -14.25
C LEU A 403 -5.51 29.78 -13.87
N ALA A 404 -5.95 30.74 -13.07
CA ALA A 404 -7.28 30.75 -12.44
C ALA A 404 -8.46 30.69 -13.42
N HIS A 405 -8.27 31.14 -14.66
CA HIS A 405 -9.29 31.13 -15.71
C HIS A 405 -9.16 29.98 -16.73
N TYR A 406 -8.23 29.04 -16.52
CA TYR A 406 -7.90 27.97 -17.46
C TYR A 406 -7.69 26.61 -16.76
N ALA A 407 -8.70 26.16 -16.01
CA ALA A 407 -8.69 24.91 -15.24
C ALA A 407 -8.79 23.62 -16.08
N SER A 408 -8.19 23.58 -17.27
CA SER A 408 -8.24 22.47 -18.24
C SER A 408 -6.92 21.70 -18.39
N SER A 409 -6.02 21.86 -17.42
CA SER A 409 -4.66 21.30 -17.43
C SER A 409 -4.54 20.06 -16.54
N GLU A 410 -3.61 19.15 -16.88
CA GLU A 410 -3.25 18.00 -16.02
C GLU A 410 -1.79 18.12 -15.56
N PHE A 411 -1.58 18.04 -14.25
CA PHE A 411 -0.27 18.24 -13.61
C PHE A 411 0.23 16.95 -12.94
N GLU A 412 1.49 16.59 -13.18
CA GLU A 412 2.13 15.47 -12.48
C GLU A 412 3.18 16.00 -11.48
N LEU A 413 3.00 15.73 -10.19
CA LEU A 413 3.96 16.07 -9.13
C LEU A 413 4.61 14.79 -8.59
N LEU A 414 5.93 14.69 -8.68
CA LEU A 414 6.72 13.58 -8.14
C LEU A 414 7.84 14.10 -7.25
N ALA A 415 7.86 13.67 -5.99
CA ALA A 415 8.90 13.99 -5.00
C ALA A 415 9.08 12.82 -4.01
N GLU A 416 10.15 12.81 -3.22
CA GLU A 416 10.19 11.90 -2.06
C GLU A 416 9.34 12.46 -0.92
N GLU A 417 9.44 13.77 -0.65
CA GLU A 417 8.72 14.43 0.44
C GLU A 417 8.03 15.72 -0.03
N LEU A 418 6.78 15.93 0.41
CA LEU A 418 6.09 17.21 0.33
C LEU A 418 5.77 17.71 1.75
N LEU A 419 6.36 18.86 2.11
CA LEU A 419 6.22 19.49 3.43
C LEU A 419 5.55 20.86 3.31
N MET A 420 4.50 21.11 4.08
CA MET A 420 3.77 22.38 4.10
C MET A 420 3.59 22.89 5.53
N SER A 421 4.05 24.12 5.81
CA SER A 421 3.76 24.86 7.05
C SER A 421 3.25 26.25 6.73
N ASP A 422 2.06 26.61 7.22
CA ASP A 422 1.48 27.95 7.10
C ASP A 422 1.40 28.43 5.64
N SER A 423 1.12 27.50 4.72
CA SER A 423 1.34 27.65 3.27
C SER A 423 0.24 27.03 2.42
N VAL A 424 0.12 27.47 1.16
CA VAL A 424 -0.98 27.13 0.25
C VAL A 424 -0.47 26.51 -1.05
N ILE A 425 -1.08 25.39 -1.48
CA ILE A 425 -1.02 24.92 -2.86
C ILE A 425 -2.35 25.24 -3.54
N LYS A 426 -2.30 25.83 -4.74
CA LYS A 426 -3.45 25.98 -5.64
C LYS A 426 -3.27 25.11 -6.88
N VAL A 427 -4.33 24.47 -7.35
CA VAL A 427 -4.37 23.75 -8.62
C VAL A 427 -5.59 24.23 -9.42
N TYR A 428 -5.37 24.57 -10.67
CA TYR A 428 -6.41 24.91 -11.65
C TYR A 428 -6.40 23.84 -12.76
N GLY A 429 -7.22 22.80 -12.59
CA GLY A 429 -7.22 21.57 -13.36
C GLY A 429 -7.09 20.33 -12.48
N ALA A 430 -6.58 19.23 -13.04
CA ALA A 430 -6.38 17.98 -12.31
C ALA A 430 -4.93 17.84 -11.81
N LEU A 431 -4.75 17.44 -10.54
CA LEU A 431 -3.45 17.09 -9.97
C LEU A 431 -3.30 15.58 -9.82
N ARG A 432 -2.22 15.04 -10.38
CA ARG A 432 -1.70 13.70 -10.11
C ARG A 432 -0.40 13.80 -9.31
N MET A 433 -0.49 13.62 -8.00
CA MET A 433 0.66 13.63 -7.10
C MET A 433 1.08 12.20 -6.76
N SER A 434 2.40 11.94 -6.72
CA SER A 434 2.98 10.71 -6.18
C SER A 434 4.20 11.07 -5.32
N VAL A 435 4.09 10.87 -4.01
CA VAL A 435 5.14 11.16 -3.01
C VAL A 435 5.34 9.99 -2.05
N LYS A 436 6.46 9.94 -1.32
CA LYS A 436 6.64 8.94 -0.24
C LYS A 436 6.02 9.44 1.07
N MET A 437 6.20 10.73 1.38
CA MET A 437 5.74 11.40 2.59
C MET A 437 4.98 12.70 2.25
N PHE A 438 3.80 12.89 2.84
CA PHE A 438 3.03 14.14 2.74
C PHE A 438 2.69 14.68 4.13
N LEU A 439 3.18 15.87 4.45
CA LEU A 439 3.09 16.49 5.78
C LEU A 439 2.53 17.92 5.67
N MET A 440 1.40 18.19 6.32
CA MET A 440 0.74 19.50 6.36
C MET A 440 0.55 20.00 7.80
N TRP A 441 0.87 21.27 8.03
CA TRP A 441 0.67 21.99 9.29
C TRP A 441 0.10 23.39 9.01
N ASN A 442 -1.10 23.70 9.51
CA ASN A 442 -1.80 24.97 9.25
C ASN A 442 -1.80 25.38 7.77
N SER A 443 -2.02 24.40 6.89
CA SER A 443 -1.75 24.52 5.45
C SER A 443 -2.93 24.08 4.60
N GLN A 444 -3.04 24.63 3.39
CA GLN A 444 -4.19 24.43 2.52
C GLN A 444 -3.76 23.90 1.14
N MET A 445 -4.45 22.88 0.64
CA MET A 445 -4.37 22.43 -0.76
C MET A 445 -5.74 22.61 -1.39
N LEU A 446 -5.84 23.51 -2.37
CA LEU A 446 -7.07 23.89 -3.04
C LEU A 446 -7.01 23.42 -4.49
N ILE A 447 -7.92 22.52 -4.88
CA ILE A 447 -7.98 21.93 -6.22
C ILE A 447 -9.29 22.33 -6.91
N ASP A 448 -9.18 23.26 -7.85
CA ASP A 448 -10.27 23.71 -8.71
C ASP A 448 -10.22 22.98 -10.05
N GLY A 449 -11.10 21.99 -10.24
CA GLY A 449 -11.25 21.23 -11.47
C GLY A 449 -12.07 21.92 -12.55
N GLY A 450 -12.52 23.17 -12.35
CA GLY A 450 -13.32 23.92 -13.32
C GLY A 450 -14.74 23.41 -13.54
N GLU A 451 -15.44 24.04 -14.49
CA GLU A 451 -16.84 23.74 -14.85
C GLU A 451 -16.95 22.61 -15.90
N ASP A 452 -15.88 22.33 -16.64
CA ASP A 452 -15.87 21.32 -17.71
C ASP A 452 -15.77 19.90 -17.16
N ALA A 453 -16.84 19.11 -17.34
CA ALA A 453 -16.91 17.69 -16.94
C ALA A 453 -15.95 16.73 -17.69
N THR A 454 -14.93 17.26 -18.36
CA THR A 454 -13.83 16.53 -19.00
C THR A 454 -12.53 16.57 -18.19
N VAL A 455 -12.44 17.44 -17.17
CA VAL A 455 -11.24 17.55 -16.32
C VAL A 455 -11.10 16.31 -15.42
N GLY A 456 -9.88 15.77 -15.37
CA GLY A 456 -9.59 14.48 -14.75
C GLY A 456 -9.84 14.41 -13.23
N THR A 457 -10.07 13.20 -12.74
CA THR A 457 -10.07 12.91 -11.29
C THR A 457 -8.69 13.23 -10.70
N SER A 458 -8.62 14.11 -9.70
CA SER A 458 -7.36 14.37 -9.02
C SER A 458 -6.96 13.18 -8.14
N LEU A 459 -5.68 12.85 -8.15
CA LEU A 459 -5.11 11.63 -7.57
C LEU A 459 -3.91 12.01 -6.68
N LEU A 460 -4.02 11.76 -5.37
CA LEU A 460 -2.97 12.03 -4.40
C LEU A 460 -2.43 10.70 -3.85
N GLU A 461 -1.32 10.21 -4.42
CA GLU A 461 -0.62 9.01 -3.96
C GLU A 461 0.51 9.36 -2.97
N ALA A 462 0.53 8.72 -1.80
CA ALA A 462 1.49 8.94 -0.73
C ALA A 462 1.94 7.61 -0.10
N SER A 463 3.14 7.12 -0.45
CA SER A 463 3.53 5.73 -0.16
C SER A 463 3.44 5.36 1.34
N ASN A 464 3.98 6.18 2.24
CA ASN A 464 4.16 5.81 3.64
C ASN A 464 3.27 6.57 4.64
N LEU A 465 3.06 7.88 4.44
CA LEU A 465 2.47 8.73 5.47
C LEU A 465 1.77 9.96 4.88
N VAL A 466 0.52 10.19 5.31
CA VAL A 466 -0.23 11.43 5.12
C VAL A 466 -0.64 11.95 6.50
N VAL A 467 -0.11 13.11 6.90
CA VAL A 467 -0.39 13.71 8.21
C VAL A 467 -0.80 15.16 8.06
N LEU A 468 -2.02 15.47 8.53
CA LEU A 468 -2.58 16.81 8.58
C LEU A 468 -2.67 17.27 10.04
N LYS A 469 -2.19 18.49 10.32
CA LYS A 469 -2.13 19.09 11.66
C LYS A 469 -2.61 20.54 11.67
N GLU A 470 -3.10 20.95 12.85
CA GLU A 470 -3.42 22.35 13.19
C GLU A 470 -4.20 23.08 12.09
N SER A 471 -5.45 22.71 11.86
CA SER A 471 -6.32 23.33 10.83
C SER A 471 -5.87 23.17 9.37
N SER A 472 -5.27 22.03 8.99
CA SER A 472 -4.87 21.76 7.60
C SER A 472 -6.04 21.25 6.74
N VAL A 473 -6.19 21.77 5.52
CA VAL A 473 -7.33 21.51 4.63
C VAL A 473 -6.87 21.00 3.27
N ILE A 474 -7.46 19.90 2.80
CA ILE A 474 -7.46 19.51 1.39
C ILE A 474 -8.90 19.65 0.88
N HIS A 475 -9.10 20.54 -0.09
CA HIS A 475 -10.40 20.86 -0.66
C HIS A 475 -10.37 20.67 -2.19
N SER A 476 -11.37 19.98 -2.73
CA SER A 476 -11.63 19.97 -4.17
C SER A 476 -13.11 20.14 -4.51
N ASN A 477 -13.40 20.95 -5.52
CA ASN A 477 -14.74 21.03 -6.11
C ASN A 477 -15.06 19.85 -7.06
N ALA A 478 -14.08 18.99 -7.32
CA ALA A 478 -14.15 17.86 -8.24
C ALA A 478 -14.00 16.50 -7.51
N ASN A 479 -13.71 15.44 -8.27
CA ASN A 479 -13.47 14.09 -7.74
C ASN A 479 -12.02 13.97 -7.24
N LEU A 480 -11.83 13.46 -6.02
CA LEU A 480 -10.52 13.29 -5.38
C LEU A 480 -10.30 11.84 -4.92
N GLY A 481 -9.28 11.18 -5.47
CA GLY A 481 -8.73 9.94 -4.95
C GLY A 481 -7.49 10.21 -4.10
N VAL A 482 -7.45 9.69 -2.87
CA VAL A 482 -6.27 9.70 -2.00
C VAL A 482 -5.86 8.26 -1.74
N HIS A 483 -4.62 7.94 -2.09
CA HIS A 483 -4.07 6.59 -2.06
C HIS A 483 -2.77 6.59 -1.25
N GLY A 484 -2.50 5.55 -0.49
CA GLY A 484 -1.23 5.41 0.23
C GLY A 484 -1.12 4.08 0.92
N GLN A 485 0.09 3.58 1.18
CA GLN A 485 0.28 2.19 1.68
C GLN A 485 0.51 2.13 3.20
N GLY A 486 0.59 3.28 3.88
CA GLY A 486 0.81 3.38 5.32
C GLY A 486 -0.33 4.09 6.06
N LEU A 487 -0.01 5.13 6.83
CA LEU A 487 -0.95 5.80 7.73
C LEU A 487 -1.50 7.11 7.16
N LEU A 488 -2.82 7.27 7.17
CA LEU A 488 -3.52 8.55 7.05
C LEU A 488 -3.94 9.01 8.46
N ASN A 489 -3.43 10.14 8.94
CA ASN A 489 -3.76 10.67 10.26
C ASN A 489 -4.11 12.16 10.21
N LEU A 490 -5.40 12.46 10.43
CA LEU A 490 -5.89 13.81 10.66
C LEU A 490 -5.82 14.08 12.16
N SER A 491 -5.05 15.08 12.61
CA SER A 491 -4.79 15.29 14.03
C SER A 491 -5.00 16.76 14.47
N GLY A 492 -5.98 16.95 15.35
CA GLY A 492 -6.41 18.26 15.86
C GLY A 492 -7.76 18.73 15.27
N PRO A 493 -8.35 19.79 15.85
CA PRO A 493 -9.57 20.38 15.33
C PRO A 493 -9.31 21.11 14.01
N GLY A 494 -10.32 21.15 13.14
CA GLY A 494 -10.29 21.95 11.92
C GLY A 494 -9.44 21.38 10.80
N ASN A 495 -9.04 20.10 10.85
CA ASN A 495 -8.45 19.43 9.67
C ASN A 495 -9.56 18.84 8.80
N TRP A 496 -9.52 19.06 7.49
CA TRP A 496 -10.56 18.64 6.55
C TRP A 496 -9.93 17.95 5.34
N ILE A 497 -10.52 16.84 4.90
CA ILE A 497 -10.43 16.40 3.50
C ILE A 497 -11.86 16.39 2.96
N GLU A 498 -12.16 17.31 2.04
CA GLU A 498 -13.46 17.40 1.40
C GLU A 498 -13.33 17.44 -0.13
N ALA A 499 -14.21 16.70 -0.80
CA ALA A 499 -14.29 16.63 -2.25
C ALA A 499 -15.73 16.39 -2.71
N GLN A 500 -16.06 16.69 -3.96
CA GLN A 500 -17.38 16.38 -4.50
C GLN A 500 -17.65 14.87 -4.55
N ARG A 501 -16.58 14.09 -4.76
CA ARG A 501 -16.50 12.67 -4.35
C ARG A 501 -15.13 12.39 -3.78
N LEU A 502 -15.07 11.71 -2.64
CA LEU A 502 -13.84 11.35 -1.96
C LEU A 502 -13.64 9.83 -1.94
N VAL A 503 -12.52 9.35 -2.47
CA VAL A 503 -12.12 7.94 -2.38
C VAL A 503 -10.80 7.86 -1.62
N LEU A 504 -10.77 7.10 -0.52
CA LEU A 504 -9.57 6.80 0.27
C LEU A 504 -9.24 5.32 0.09
N SER A 505 -8.01 4.97 -0.29
CA SER A 505 -7.67 3.54 -0.44
C SER A 505 -6.22 3.15 -0.24
N LEU A 506 -6.01 1.84 -0.08
CA LEU A 506 -4.73 1.14 0.12
C LEU A 506 -4.04 1.37 1.48
N PHE A 507 -4.56 2.29 2.31
CA PHE A 507 -3.96 2.64 3.59
C PHE A 507 -3.91 1.45 4.55
N TYR A 508 -2.79 1.26 5.23
CA TYR A 508 -2.73 0.31 6.35
C TYR A 508 -3.72 0.72 7.46
N SER A 509 -3.77 2.01 7.79
CA SER A 509 -4.73 2.53 8.76
C SER A 509 -5.15 3.97 8.47
N ILE A 510 -6.40 4.29 8.82
CA ILE A 510 -6.96 5.64 8.76
C ILE A 510 -7.38 6.07 10.17
N HIS A 511 -6.87 7.20 10.62
CA HIS A 511 -7.16 7.80 11.91
C HIS A 511 -7.73 9.21 11.74
N VAL A 512 -8.98 9.41 12.12
CA VAL A 512 -9.68 10.70 12.10
C VAL A 512 -9.83 11.19 13.55
N ALA A 513 -8.96 12.08 14.02
CA ALA A 513 -8.98 12.59 15.39
C ALA A 513 -10.20 13.52 15.69
N PRO A 514 -10.48 13.85 16.97
CA PRO A 514 -11.61 14.70 17.33
C PRO A 514 -11.54 16.08 16.67
N GLY A 515 -12.64 16.49 16.04
CA GLY A 515 -12.73 17.76 15.31
C GLY A 515 -12.04 17.78 13.95
N SER A 516 -11.51 16.64 13.46
CA SER A 516 -11.17 16.44 12.04
C SER A 516 -12.38 15.90 11.26
N VAL A 517 -12.46 16.20 9.97
CA VAL A 517 -13.60 15.88 9.09
C VAL A 517 -13.13 15.21 7.79
N LEU A 518 -13.77 14.10 7.42
CA LEU A 518 -13.76 13.54 6.06
C LEU A 518 -15.15 13.75 5.44
N ARG A 519 -15.24 14.37 4.26
CA ARG A 519 -16.53 14.73 3.67
C ARG A 519 -16.59 14.51 2.15
N GLY A 520 -17.74 14.03 1.68
CA GLY A 520 -18.16 14.18 0.28
C GLY A 520 -19.65 13.90 0.10
N PRO A 521 -20.46 14.81 -0.49
CA PRO A 521 -20.07 16.00 -1.28
C PRO A 521 -19.74 17.25 -0.45
N VAL A 522 -19.31 18.34 -1.12
CA VAL A 522 -18.95 19.64 -0.50
C VAL A 522 -20.21 20.41 -0.06
N GLU A 523 -20.18 21.01 1.13
CA GLU A 523 -21.35 21.63 1.80
C GLU A 523 -21.93 22.86 1.06
N ASN A 524 -21.11 23.60 0.31
CA ASN A 524 -21.54 24.74 -0.50
C ASN A 524 -21.43 24.48 -2.01
N ALA A 525 -21.67 23.24 -2.45
CA ALA A 525 -21.79 22.93 -3.88
C ALA A 525 -22.91 23.78 -4.51
N THR A 526 -22.57 24.57 -5.52
CA THR A 526 -23.55 25.30 -6.34
C THR A 526 -24.44 24.33 -7.11
N SER A 527 -25.61 24.79 -7.57
CA SER A 527 -26.55 23.98 -8.38
C SER A 527 -25.93 23.37 -9.64
N ASP A 528 -24.86 23.98 -10.13
CA ASP A 528 -24.16 23.66 -11.38
C ASP A 528 -22.94 22.77 -11.14
N ALA A 529 -22.54 22.55 -9.88
CA ALA A 529 -21.51 21.57 -9.53
C ALA A 529 -21.98 20.15 -9.89
N ILE A 530 -21.05 19.32 -10.36
CA ILE A 530 -21.33 17.97 -10.87
C ILE A 530 -21.87 17.09 -9.74
N THR A 531 -23.19 17.09 -9.56
CA THR A 531 -23.86 16.30 -8.54
C THR A 531 -23.72 14.81 -8.87
N PRO A 532 -23.36 13.96 -7.89
CA PRO A 532 -23.40 12.51 -8.11
C PRO A 532 -24.80 12.11 -8.53
N ARG A 533 -24.93 11.17 -9.47
CA ARG A 533 -26.23 10.64 -9.93
C ARG A 533 -26.82 9.75 -8.83
N LEU A 534 -27.35 10.38 -7.79
CA LEU A 534 -28.11 9.72 -6.73
C LEU A 534 -29.33 9.05 -7.38
N HIS A 535 -29.50 7.75 -7.15
CA HIS A 535 -30.52 6.92 -7.83
C HIS A 535 -31.94 7.12 -7.24
N CYS A 536 -32.33 8.37 -6.98
CA CYS A 536 -33.52 8.76 -6.23
C CYS A 536 -34.85 8.29 -6.83
N GLN A 537 -34.89 8.00 -8.13
CA GLN A 537 -36.11 7.63 -8.87
C GLN A 537 -36.20 6.13 -9.18
N LEU A 538 -35.27 5.30 -8.67
CA LEU A 538 -35.24 3.86 -8.87
C LEU A 538 -35.41 3.14 -7.52
N GLU A 539 -36.23 2.08 -7.52
CA GLU A 539 -36.30 1.11 -6.41
C GLU A 539 -35.24 -0.01 -6.56
N GLU A 540 -34.48 -0.01 -7.65
CA GLU A 540 -33.46 -1.02 -7.93
C GLU A 540 -32.11 -0.67 -7.27
N CYS A 541 -31.55 -1.67 -6.57
CA CYS A 541 -30.27 -1.59 -5.88
C CYS A 541 -29.11 -1.34 -6.88
N PRO A 542 -28.29 -0.28 -6.71
CA PRO A 542 -27.02 -0.16 -7.42
C PRO A 542 -26.15 -1.39 -7.18
N SER A 543 -25.81 -2.11 -8.25
CA SER A 543 -25.06 -3.37 -8.20
C SER A 543 -23.72 -3.24 -7.46
N GLU A 544 -23.13 -2.06 -7.58
CA GLU A 544 -21.85 -1.63 -7.03
C GLU A 544 -21.84 -1.56 -5.49
N LEU A 545 -23.01 -1.41 -4.83
CA LEU A 545 -23.11 -1.47 -3.36
C LEU A 545 -23.02 -2.90 -2.83
N LEU A 546 -23.34 -3.91 -3.65
CA LEU A 546 -23.33 -5.33 -3.30
C LEU A 546 -22.06 -6.04 -3.82
N HIS A 547 -21.68 -5.71 -5.05
CA HIS A 547 -20.52 -6.20 -5.80
C HIS A 547 -19.65 -5.01 -6.26
N PRO A 548 -18.96 -4.32 -5.32
CA PRO A 548 -18.07 -3.21 -5.65
C PRO A 548 -16.87 -3.65 -6.50
N PRO A 549 -16.29 -2.74 -7.31
CA PRO A 549 -15.11 -3.04 -8.10
C PRO A 549 -13.88 -3.23 -7.20
N GLU A 550 -13.26 -4.41 -7.30
CA GLU A 550 -12.06 -4.82 -6.55
C GLU A 550 -10.94 -3.77 -6.55
N ASP A 551 -10.76 -3.04 -7.64
CA ASP A 551 -9.64 -2.12 -7.86
C ASP A 551 -9.74 -0.76 -7.15
N CYS A 552 -10.82 -0.47 -6.41
CA CYS A 552 -11.02 0.80 -5.69
C CYS A 552 -10.94 2.08 -6.56
N ASN A 553 -11.08 1.96 -7.89
CA ASN A 553 -10.79 3.05 -8.82
C ASN A 553 -11.85 4.16 -8.82
N VAL A 554 -11.40 5.42 -8.88
CA VAL A 554 -12.25 6.62 -8.94
C VAL A 554 -12.88 6.77 -10.32
N ASN A 555 -14.05 6.16 -10.53
CA ASN A 555 -14.82 6.32 -11.77
C ASN A 555 -16.05 7.22 -11.54
N SER A 556 -16.26 8.19 -12.44
CA SER A 556 -17.41 9.12 -12.41
C SER A 556 -18.77 8.43 -12.59
N SER A 557 -18.79 7.17 -13.04
CA SER A 557 -20.01 6.35 -13.11
C SER A 557 -20.50 5.84 -11.75
N LEU A 558 -19.65 5.74 -10.72
CA LEU A 558 -19.99 5.13 -9.44
C LEU A 558 -21.00 5.96 -8.64
N SER A 559 -21.86 5.32 -7.84
CA SER A 559 -22.89 5.98 -7.04
C SER A 559 -22.39 6.52 -5.68
N PHE A 560 -21.14 6.21 -5.29
CA PHE A 560 -20.57 6.62 -4.00
C PHE A 560 -20.23 8.10 -3.94
N THR A 561 -20.36 8.72 -2.77
CA THR A 561 -19.86 10.09 -2.50
C THR A 561 -18.66 10.09 -1.58
N LEU A 562 -18.57 9.11 -0.66
CA LEU A 562 -17.38 8.82 0.14
C LEU A 562 -17.14 7.30 0.14
N GLN A 563 -16.01 6.84 -0.39
CA GLN A 563 -15.61 5.44 -0.35
C GLN A 563 -14.27 5.26 0.37
N ILE A 564 -14.21 4.28 1.28
CA ILE A 564 -12.96 3.84 1.92
C ILE A 564 -12.74 2.37 1.54
N CYS A 565 -11.60 2.07 0.91
CA CYS A 565 -11.41 0.82 0.16
C CYS A 565 -10.02 0.18 0.39
N ARG A 566 -9.95 -1.13 0.69
CA ARG A 566 -8.71 -1.85 1.01
C ARG A 566 -7.91 -1.18 2.16
N VAL A 567 -8.42 -1.31 3.39
CA VAL A 567 -7.80 -0.75 4.62
C VAL A 567 -7.88 -1.75 5.77
N GLU A 568 -6.82 -1.97 6.54
CA GLU A 568 -6.92 -2.88 7.69
C GLU A 568 -7.74 -2.23 8.81
N ASP A 569 -7.22 -1.18 9.46
CA ASP A 569 -7.81 -0.61 10.69
C ASP A 569 -8.26 0.85 10.52
N ILE A 570 -9.55 1.12 10.74
CA ILE A 570 -10.15 2.45 10.63
C ILE A 570 -10.64 2.92 12.02
N THR A 571 -10.10 4.05 12.50
CA THR A 571 -10.48 4.68 13.78
C THR A 571 -11.09 6.06 13.54
N VAL A 572 -12.32 6.26 14.00
CA VAL A 572 -13.11 7.48 13.76
C VAL A 572 -13.47 8.17 15.08
N GLU A 573 -12.61 9.07 15.55
CA GLU A 573 -12.88 9.94 16.71
C GLU A 573 -13.51 11.29 16.32
N GLY A 574 -13.37 11.70 15.06
CA GLY A 574 -13.99 12.90 14.46
C GLY A 574 -15.27 12.60 13.67
N LEU A 575 -15.46 13.28 12.54
CA LEU A 575 -16.62 13.16 11.66
C LEU A 575 -16.27 12.55 10.30
N ILE A 576 -17.04 11.56 9.86
CA ILE A 576 -17.12 11.12 8.45
C ILE A 576 -18.52 11.45 7.95
N GLU A 577 -18.65 12.13 6.80
CA GLU A 577 -19.92 12.66 6.32
C GLU A 577 -20.12 12.48 4.79
N GLY A 578 -21.30 11.99 4.37
CA GLY A 578 -21.64 11.91 2.95
C GLY A 578 -22.99 11.25 2.62
N SER A 579 -23.50 11.47 1.41
CA SER A 579 -24.76 10.88 0.91
C SER A 579 -24.73 9.37 0.74
N VAL A 580 -23.61 8.83 0.25
CA VAL A 580 -23.39 7.39 0.07
C VAL A 580 -21.99 7.08 0.58
N VAL A 581 -21.93 6.58 1.81
CA VAL A 581 -20.69 6.22 2.51
C VAL A 581 -20.49 4.70 2.42
N HIS A 582 -19.42 4.26 1.76
CA HIS A 582 -19.10 2.83 1.62
C HIS A 582 -17.72 2.47 2.15
N PHE A 583 -17.67 1.51 3.08
CA PHE A 583 -16.44 0.89 3.55
C PHE A 583 -16.28 -0.48 2.88
N HIS A 584 -15.45 -0.61 1.85
CA HIS A 584 -15.22 -1.87 1.12
C HIS A 584 -13.87 -2.49 1.47
N ARG A 585 -13.83 -3.82 1.66
CA ARG A 585 -12.60 -4.58 1.91
C ARG A 585 -11.78 -3.95 3.06
N ALA A 586 -12.51 -3.51 4.08
CA ALA A 586 -11.98 -3.07 5.36
C ALA A 586 -11.92 -4.25 6.33
N ARG A 587 -11.00 -4.27 7.29
CA ARG A 587 -10.91 -5.36 8.28
C ARG A 587 -11.58 -5.00 9.60
N THR A 588 -11.19 -3.88 10.21
CA THR A 588 -11.81 -3.37 11.45
C THR A 588 -12.26 -1.92 11.31
N ILE A 589 -13.40 -1.60 11.94
CA ILE A 589 -13.87 -0.23 12.12
C ILE A 589 -14.14 -0.01 13.60
N TYR A 590 -13.50 1.00 14.19
CA TYR A 590 -13.73 1.45 15.56
C TYR A 590 -14.19 2.91 15.56
N VAL A 591 -15.35 3.16 16.20
CA VAL A 591 -15.92 4.50 16.39
C VAL A 591 -16.02 4.81 17.88
N PRO A 592 -14.98 5.39 18.51
CA PRO A 592 -14.98 5.83 19.91
C PRO A 592 -16.13 6.80 20.24
N SER A 593 -16.35 7.09 21.53
CA SER A 593 -17.50 7.89 22.00
C SER A 593 -17.61 9.33 21.46
N SER A 594 -16.54 9.92 20.92
CA SER A 594 -16.59 11.22 20.22
C SER A 594 -16.95 11.09 18.73
N GLY A 595 -16.78 9.90 18.16
CA GLY A 595 -16.90 9.61 16.74
C GLY A 595 -18.32 9.70 16.20
N THR A 596 -18.43 10.25 14.99
CA THR A 596 -19.68 10.23 14.22
C THR A 596 -19.42 9.84 12.76
N ILE A 597 -20.17 8.86 12.27
CA ILE A 597 -20.35 8.60 10.84
C ILE A 597 -21.77 9.06 10.49
N SER A 598 -21.91 9.97 9.53
CA SER A 598 -23.17 10.64 9.19
C SER A 598 -23.50 10.57 7.71
N ALA A 599 -24.72 10.15 7.41
CA ALA A 599 -25.40 10.37 6.14
C ALA A 599 -26.75 11.12 6.36
N SER A 600 -26.93 11.73 7.54
CA SER A 600 -28.21 12.33 7.93
C SER A 600 -28.54 13.57 7.10
N GLY A 601 -29.73 13.61 6.50
CA GLY A 601 -30.16 14.69 5.62
C GLY A 601 -29.42 14.79 4.28
N MET A 602 -28.67 13.74 3.88
CA MET A 602 -27.89 13.71 2.64
C MET A 602 -28.46 12.76 1.57
N GLY A 603 -29.69 12.28 1.77
CA GLY A 603 -30.46 11.52 0.79
C GLY A 603 -31.17 12.41 -0.24
N CYS A 604 -32.27 11.92 -0.78
CA CYS A 604 -33.01 12.59 -1.86
C CYS A 604 -33.90 13.72 -1.31
N THR A 605 -33.98 14.85 -2.04
CA THR A 605 -34.97 15.93 -1.76
C THR A 605 -36.36 15.61 -2.30
N GLY A 606 -36.42 14.84 -3.39
CA GLY A 606 -37.61 14.15 -3.89
C GLY A 606 -37.52 12.64 -3.66
N GLY A 607 -37.81 11.86 -4.70
CA GLY A 607 -37.65 10.39 -4.74
C GLY A 607 -38.93 9.57 -4.70
N VAL A 608 -38.78 8.24 -4.64
CA VAL A 608 -39.89 7.25 -4.72
C VAL A 608 -40.97 7.49 -3.67
N GLY A 609 -40.58 7.56 -2.40
CA GLY A 609 -41.49 7.78 -1.26
C GLY A 609 -41.64 9.24 -0.87
N ARG A 610 -41.49 10.17 -1.83
CA ARG A 610 -41.57 11.61 -1.57
C ARG A 610 -42.86 12.04 -0.86
N GLY A 611 -42.74 13.07 -0.02
CA GLY A 611 -43.89 13.73 0.59
C GLY A 611 -44.75 14.45 -0.45
N ASN A 612 -46.07 14.44 -0.25
CA ASN A 612 -47.01 15.23 -1.06
C ASN A 612 -47.20 16.63 -0.46
N VAL A 613 -47.28 17.66 -1.31
CA VAL A 613 -47.47 19.06 -0.90
C VAL A 613 -48.85 19.56 -1.36
N LEU A 614 -49.59 20.20 -0.45
CA LEU A 614 -50.88 20.84 -0.75
C LEU A 614 -50.69 22.23 -1.37
N SER A 615 -51.69 22.72 -2.11
CA SER A 615 -51.68 24.06 -2.74
C SER A 615 -51.67 25.24 -1.74
N ASN A 616 -51.81 24.96 -0.45
CA ASN A 616 -51.61 25.91 0.66
C ASN A 616 -50.16 25.94 1.19
N GLY A 617 -49.25 25.17 0.60
CA GLY A 617 -47.83 25.07 0.98
C GLY A 617 -47.51 24.14 2.15
N VAL A 618 -48.46 23.31 2.59
CA VAL A 618 -48.23 22.31 3.66
C VAL A 618 -47.72 21.00 3.04
N GLY A 619 -46.55 20.53 3.50
CA GLY A 619 -45.95 19.26 3.08
C GLY A 619 -46.21 18.13 4.07
N SER A 620 -46.56 16.95 3.55
CA SER A 620 -46.58 15.70 4.31
C SER A 620 -45.18 15.08 4.40
N GLY A 621 -44.98 14.20 5.38
CA GLY A 621 -43.70 13.52 5.56
C GLY A 621 -43.40 12.56 4.42
N ALA A 622 -42.12 12.39 4.10
CA ALA A 622 -41.67 11.35 3.18
C ALA A 622 -41.74 9.97 3.85
N GLY A 623 -41.88 8.90 3.06
CA GLY A 623 -41.75 7.51 3.50
C GLY A 623 -40.49 6.87 2.94
N HIS A 624 -39.90 5.98 3.72
CA HIS A 624 -38.86 5.00 3.36
C HIS A 624 -38.65 4.17 4.64
N GLY A 625 -38.57 2.83 4.55
CA GLY A 625 -38.62 1.96 5.73
C GLY A 625 -40.03 1.87 6.34
N GLY A 626 -40.48 2.96 6.95
CA GLY A 626 -41.86 3.25 7.36
C GLY A 626 -42.53 4.28 6.45
N LYS A 627 -43.86 4.36 6.51
CA LYS A 627 -44.65 5.37 5.78
C LYS A 627 -44.48 6.77 6.38
N GLY A 628 -44.53 7.79 5.54
CA GLY A 628 -44.55 9.19 5.97
C GLY A 628 -45.87 9.60 6.64
N GLY A 629 -45.78 10.46 7.65
CA GLY A 629 -46.91 11.02 8.36
C GLY A 629 -47.74 11.96 7.49
N SER A 630 -49.07 11.88 7.59
CA SER A 630 -49.98 12.79 6.89
C SER A 630 -49.89 14.21 7.45
N ALA A 631 -49.86 15.19 6.57
CA ALA A 631 -50.02 16.59 6.95
C ALA A 631 -51.50 16.98 6.95
N CYS A 632 -51.87 17.88 7.85
CA CYS A 632 -53.22 18.42 7.97
C CYS A 632 -53.15 19.92 8.27
N TYR A 633 -54.08 20.69 7.69
CA TYR A 633 -54.23 22.12 7.96
C TYR A 633 -55.65 22.56 7.61
N ASN A 634 -56.39 23.14 8.57
CA ASN A 634 -57.76 23.63 8.40
C ASN A 634 -58.68 22.57 7.75
N ASP A 635 -58.82 21.41 8.39
CA ASP A 635 -59.60 20.24 7.93
C ASP A 635 -59.15 19.61 6.59
N SER A 636 -58.13 20.16 5.91
CA SER A 636 -57.54 19.59 4.70
C SER A 636 -56.31 18.75 5.03
N CYS A 637 -56.41 17.42 4.86
CA CYS A 637 -55.34 16.46 5.12
C CYS A 637 -54.83 15.80 3.84
N ILE A 638 -53.53 15.52 3.76
CA ILE A 638 -52.88 14.80 2.67
C ILE A 638 -52.00 13.67 3.22
N GLY A 639 -52.05 12.49 2.58
CA GLY A 639 -51.28 11.32 2.97
C GLY A 639 -49.78 11.50 2.69
N GLY A 640 -48.94 11.15 3.68
CA GLY A 640 -47.50 11.11 3.52
C GLY A 640 -47.02 9.97 2.62
N GLY A 641 -45.74 10.03 2.26
CA GLY A 641 -45.09 9.16 1.28
C GLY A 641 -45.14 7.67 1.64
N VAL A 642 -45.12 6.83 0.62
CA VAL A 642 -45.14 5.37 0.78
C VAL A 642 -43.82 4.83 1.33
N SER A 643 -43.87 3.71 2.06
CA SER A 643 -42.67 2.90 2.30
C SER A 643 -42.34 2.08 1.06
N TYR A 644 -41.06 2.05 0.68
CA TYR A 644 -40.50 1.31 -0.45
C TYR A 644 -39.16 0.66 -0.06
N GLY A 645 -38.58 -0.10 -0.98
CA GLY A 645 -37.28 -0.77 -0.79
C GLY A 645 -37.35 -2.07 0.01
N ASN A 646 -36.28 -2.87 -0.06
CA ASN A 646 -36.23 -4.23 0.46
C ASN A 646 -35.85 -4.28 1.96
N ALA A 647 -36.68 -4.91 2.79
CA ALA A 647 -36.38 -5.07 4.22
C ALA A 647 -35.24 -6.07 4.50
N GLU A 648 -35.01 -7.08 3.65
CA GLU A 648 -34.00 -8.14 3.86
C GLU A 648 -32.65 -7.86 3.17
N LEU A 649 -32.57 -6.81 2.34
CA LEU A 649 -31.33 -6.30 1.75
C LEU A 649 -31.52 -4.85 1.29
N PRO A 650 -31.60 -3.87 2.20
CA PRO A 650 -31.83 -2.48 1.88
C PRO A 650 -30.56 -1.82 1.31
N CYS A 651 -30.73 -0.98 0.30
CA CYS A 651 -29.67 -0.23 -0.38
C CYS A 651 -30.18 1.07 -1.04
N GLU A 652 -31.37 1.52 -0.64
CA GLU A 652 -32.06 2.67 -1.20
C GLU A 652 -31.77 3.95 -0.38
N LEU A 653 -31.71 5.11 -1.06
CA LEU A 653 -31.66 6.42 -0.39
C LEU A 653 -33.03 6.76 0.20
N GLY A 654 -33.06 7.47 1.33
CA GLY A 654 -34.29 8.05 1.87
C GLY A 654 -34.83 9.17 0.98
N SER A 655 -36.15 9.25 0.86
CA SER A 655 -36.88 10.29 0.13
C SER A 655 -37.14 11.55 0.97
N GLY A 656 -37.32 12.68 0.29
CA GLY A 656 -37.58 14.00 0.87
C GLY A 656 -39.04 14.47 0.77
N SER A 657 -39.38 15.57 1.45
CA SER A 657 -40.78 15.93 1.74
C SER A 657 -41.57 16.61 0.61
N GLY A 658 -41.09 16.62 -0.64
CA GLY A 658 -41.74 17.38 -1.71
C GLY A 658 -41.09 17.25 -3.08
N GLU A 659 -41.23 18.30 -3.91
CA GLU A 659 -40.66 18.34 -5.26
C GLU A 659 -39.30 19.04 -5.29
N GLU A 660 -38.40 18.55 -6.14
CA GLU A 660 -36.95 18.79 -6.13
C GLU A 660 -36.55 20.27 -6.32
N MET A 661 -37.41 21.11 -6.92
CA MET A 661 -37.15 22.54 -7.13
C MET A 661 -37.88 23.47 -6.13
N SER A 662 -38.48 22.94 -5.07
CA SER A 662 -39.15 23.75 -4.04
C SER A 662 -38.16 24.28 -3.00
N ALA A 663 -37.96 25.59 -2.94
CA ALA A 663 -37.14 26.24 -1.91
C ALA A 663 -37.74 26.07 -0.50
N GLY A 664 -37.42 24.95 0.15
CA GLY A 664 -37.93 24.56 1.47
C GLY A 664 -38.38 23.11 1.60
N SER A 665 -38.12 22.20 0.66
CA SER A 665 -38.22 20.75 0.92
C SER A 665 -37.12 20.29 1.89
N THR A 666 -37.39 19.22 2.65
CA THR A 666 -36.39 18.54 3.49
C THR A 666 -35.85 17.30 2.78
N ALA A 667 -34.55 17.02 2.89
CA ALA A 667 -33.92 15.83 2.32
C ALA A 667 -34.11 14.56 3.18
N GLY A 668 -34.14 13.38 2.56
CA GLY A 668 -34.07 12.11 3.27
C GLY A 668 -32.67 11.81 3.86
N GLY A 669 -32.53 10.69 4.56
CA GLY A 669 -31.23 10.15 4.96
C GLY A 669 -30.52 9.43 3.81
N GLY A 670 -29.19 9.46 3.81
CA GLY A 670 -28.35 8.77 2.83
C GLY A 670 -28.19 7.26 3.08
N ILE A 671 -27.20 6.65 2.43
CA ILE A 671 -26.84 5.25 2.60
C ILE A 671 -25.49 5.13 3.31
N ILE A 672 -25.40 4.24 4.31
CA ILE A 672 -24.14 3.78 4.90
C ILE A 672 -24.02 2.27 4.66
N VAL A 673 -22.99 1.82 3.94
CA VAL A 673 -22.67 0.40 3.75
C VAL A 673 -21.31 0.07 4.36
N MET A 674 -21.22 -1.02 5.12
CA MET A 674 -19.95 -1.56 5.64
C MET A 674 -19.77 -3.01 5.17
N GLY A 675 -18.64 -3.28 4.51
CA GLY A 675 -18.33 -4.56 3.84
C GLY A 675 -19.02 -4.70 2.47
N SER A 676 -18.99 -5.92 1.93
CA SER A 676 -19.79 -6.38 0.79
C SER A 676 -20.16 -7.86 0.95
N LEU A 677 -20.92 -8.43 0.00
CA LEU A 677 -21.25 -9.87 -0.01
C LEU A 677 -20.02 -10.78 -0.15
N GLU A 678 -18.97 -10.28 -0.81
CA GLU A 678 -17.72 -11.01 -1.08
C GLU A 678 -16.64 -10.72 -0.02
N HIS A 679 -16.62 -9.50 0.52
CA HIS A 679 -15.64 -9.03 1.51
C HIS A 679 -16.35 -8.40 2.72
N PRO A 680 -16.91 -9.21 3.63
CA PRO A 680 -17.52 -8.74 4.88
C PRO A 680 -16.45 -8.19 5.85
N LEU A 681 -16.86 -7.24 6.69
CA LEU A 681 -16.00 -6.67 7.73
C LEU A 681 -15.72 -7.71 8.83
N SER A 682 -14.47 -7.83 9.27
CA SER A 682 -14.13 -8.77 10.36
C SER A 682 -14.74 -8.34 11.69
N SER A 683 -14.65 -7.05 12.07
CA SER A 683 -15.29 -6.56 13.29
C SER A 683 -15.67 -5.08 13.23
N LEU A 684 -16.90 -4.76 13.63
CA LEU A 684 -17.38 -3.40 13.88
C LEU A 684 -17.49 -3.15 15.39
N SER A 685 -16.82 -2.12 15.89
CA SER A 685 -16.94 -1.64 17.28
C SER A 685 -17.41 -0.19 17.29
N VAL A 686 -18.53 0.10 17.94
CA VAL A 686 -19.08 1.46 18.03
C VAL A 686 -19.39 1.78 19.49
N GLU A 687 -18.86 2.91 19.95
CA GLU A 687 -19.17 3.57 21.22
C GLU A 687 -19.74 4.98 21.00
N GLY A 688 -19.42 5.61 19.87
CA GLY A 688 -19.96 6.89 19.40
C GLY A 688 -21.27 6.72 18.63
N SER A 689 -21.33 7.22 17.39
CA SER A 689 -22.59 7.22 16.64
C SER A 689 -22.46 7.00 15.13
N VAL A 690 -23.44 6.30 14.57
CA VAL A 690 -23.60 6.06 13.13
C VAL A 690 -25.04 6.44 12.77
N ARG A 691 -25.22 7.45 11.91
CA ARG A 691 -26.53 8.08 11.66
C ARG A 691 -26.83 8.22 10.16
N ALA A 692 -28.05 7.84 9.77
CA ALA A 692 -28.64 8.05 8.45
C ALA A 692 -30.08 8.58 8.61
N ASP A 693 -30.24 9.64 9.40
CA ASP A 693 -31.55 10.22 9.75
C ASP A 693 -32.10 11.13 8.64
N GLY A 694 -33.41 11.27 8.54
CA GLY A 694 -34.06 12.22 7.64
C GLY A 694 -33.93 13.67 8.13
N GLU A 695 -33.82 14.62 7.20
CA GLU A 695 -33.73 16.03 7.58
C GLU A 695 -35.03 16.52 8.24
N SER A 696 -34.84 17.24 9.35
CA SER A 696 -35.90 17.90 10.10
C SER A 696 -35.99 19.38 9.74
N PHE A 697 -37.20 19.94 9.73
CA PHE A 697 -37.40 21.37 9.46
C PHE A 697 -36.64 22.25 10.46
N LYS A 698 -35.52 22.84 10.00
CA LYS A 698 -34.73 23.84 10.74
C LYS A 698 -35.51 25.16 10.80
N GLY A 699 -35.61 25.74 11.99
CA GLY A 699 -36.38 26.97 12.22
C GLY A 699 -35.81 28.17 11.46
N ILE A 700 -36.70 28.99 10.89
CA ILE A 700 -36.37 30.13 10.02
C ILE A 700 -35.33 31.06 10.66
N THR A 701 -34.20 31.25 9.98
CA THR A 701 -33.19 32.27 10.34
C THR A 701 -33.70 33.67 10.03
N ARG A 702 -33.26 34.67 10.78
CA ARG A 702 -33.87 36.01 10.80
C ARG A 702 -33.95 36.72 9.44
N ASP A 703 -33.03 36.43 8.53
CA ASP A 703 -32.94 37.11 7.23
C ASP A 703 -33.96 36.59 6.20
N GLN A 704 -34.46 35.35 6.34
CA GLN A 704 -35.55 34.82 5.51
C GLN A 704 -36.94 35.36 5.90
N LEU A 705 -37.06 36.06 7.02
CA LEU A 705 -38.33 36.53 7.60
C LEU A 705 -39.08 37.54 6.71
N VAL A 706 -38.40 38.16 5.73
CA VAL A 706 -38.96 39.21 4.87
C VAL A 706 -39.91 38.63 3.80
N VAL A 707 -39.73 37.38 3.37
CA VAL A 707 -40.43 36.81 2.21
C VAL A 707 -41.76 36.11 2.58
N MET A 708 -41.91 35.59 3.80
CA MET A 708 -43.08 34.79 4.22
C MET A 708 -44.17 35.54 5.00
N ASN A 709 -44.29 36.87 4.84
CA ASN A 709 -45.45 37.63 5.33
C ASN A 709 -46.68 37.49 4.41
N GLY A 710 -47.07 36.25 4.12
CA GLY A 710 -48.22 35.91 3.29
C GLY A 710 -48.41 34.40 3.16
N THR A 711 -49.52 33.90 3.69
CA THR A 711 -50.19 32.61 3.33
C THR A 711 -49.30 31.49 2.79
N GLY A 712 -48.77 30.65 3.69
CA GLY A 712 -48.12 29.39 3.32
C GLY A 712 -47.95 28.47 4.53
N GLY A 713 -48.12 27.17 4.32
CA GLY A 713 -47.75 26.11 5.24
C GLY A 713 -46.24 25.98 5.44
N GLY A 714 -45.78 24.77 5.76
CA GLY A 714 -44.36 24.41 5.67
C GLY A 714 -44.18 22.92 5.38
N PRO A 715 -42.93 22.49 5.13
CA PRO A 715 -42.62 21.14 4.67
C PRO A 715 -42.88 20.05 5.71
N GLY A 716 -42.98 18.81 5.24
CA GLY A 716 -42.86 17.64 6.09
C GLY A 716 -41.41 17.37 6.48
N GLY A 717 -41.19 16.31 7.25
CA GLY A 717 -39.86 15.76 7.50
C GLY A 717 -39.42 14.80 6.39
N GLY A 718 -38.10 14.76 6.12
CA GLY A 718 -37.49 13.75 5.27
C GLY A 718 -37.52 12.38 5.93
N SER A 719 -37.48 11.31 5.14
CA SER A 719 -37.48 9.94 5.66
C SER A 719 -36.08 9.49 6.06
N GLY A 720 -35.97 8.55 7.02
CA GLY A 720 -34.70 7.92 7.38
C GLY A 720 -34.11 7.15 6.19
N GLY A 721 -32.79 7.10 6.11
CA GLY A 721 -32.04 6.44 5.04
C GLY A 721 -31.87 4.94 5.22
N THR A 722 -30.69 4.42 4.83
CA THR A 722 -30.34 3.00 4.89
C THR A 722 -29.00 2.78 5.58
N ILE A 723 -28.93 1.77 6.46
CA ILE A 723 -27.67 1.25 7.00
C ILE A 723 -27.60 -0.26 6.73
N LEU A 724 -26.61 -0.68 5.94
CA LEU A 724 -26.40 -2.07 5.51
C LEU A 724 -25.02 -2.56 5.99
N LEU A 725 -24.99 -3.61 6.81
CA LEU A 725 -23.79 -4.05 7.51
C LEU A 725 -23.48 -5.53 7.20
N PHE A 726 -22.44 -5.79 6.39
CA PHE A 726 -21.88 -7.11 6.13
C PHE A 726 -20.76 -7.39 7.14
N LEU A 727 -21.05 -8.17 8.19
CA LEU A 727 -20.16 -8.33 9.35
C LEU A 727 -19.93 -9.79 9.73
N HIS A 728 -18.78 -10.10 10.32
CA HIS A 728 -18.60 -11.28 11.17
C HIS A 728 -18.93 -10.97 12.64
N THR A 729 -18.35 -9.93 13.25
CA THR A 729 -18.64 -9.53 14.64
C THR A 729 -19.03 -8.06 14.84
N LEU A 730 -19.83 -7.80 15.89
CA LEU A 730 -20.34 -6.49 16.29
C LEU A 730 -20.25 -6.28 17.82
N ASP A 731 -19.64 -5.19 18.29
CA ASP A 731 -19.85 -4.68 19.66
C ASP A 731 -20.43 -3.26 19.61
N LEU A 732 -21.59 -3.07 20.22
CA LEU A 732 -22.28 -1.80 20.42
C LEU A 732 -22.20 -1.44 21.91
N GLY A 733 -21.26 -0.54 22.24
CA GLY A 733 -21.01 -0.06 23.59
C GLY A 733 -22.23 0.66 24.20
N GLY A 734 -22.25 0.80 25.53
CA GLY A 734 -23.44 1.28 26.28
C GLY A 734 -23.91 2.72 25.96
N TYR A 735 -23.09 3.51 25.26
CA TYR A 735 -23.44 4.86 24.78
C TYR A 735 -23.61 4.93 23.26
N ALA A 736 -23.45 3.82 22.56
CA ALA A 736 -23.46 3.77 21.10
C ALA A 736 -24.86 4.04 20.54
N VAL A 737 -24.94 4.84 19.48
CA VAL A 737 -26.20 5.18 18.81
C VAL A 737 -26.14 4.82 17.32
N LEU A 738 -26.96 3.86 16.91
CA LEU A 738 -27.19 3.50 15.50
C LEU A 738 -28.57 4.02 15.06
N SER A 739 -28.60 5.06 14.23
CA SER A 739 -29.84 5.83 13.97
C SER A 739 -30.20 5.94 12.49
N SER A 740 -31.47 5.73 12.18
CA SER A 740 -32.10 5.96 10.87
C SER A 740 -33.54 6.46 11.09
N VAL A 741 -33.66 7.56 11.85
CA VAL A 741 -34.93 8.15 12.31
C VAL A 741 -35.51 9.09 11.26
N GLY A 742 -36.84 9.15 11.16
CA GLY A 742 -37.52 10.11 10.30
C GLY A 742 -37.45 11.55 10.82
N GLY A 743 -37.31 12.52 9.92
CA GLY A 743 -37.20 13.94 10.25
C GLY A 743 -38.50 14.54 10.80
N TYR A 744 -38.37 15.61 11.59
CA TYR A 744 -39.50 16.36 12.14
C TYR A 744 -40.13 17.31 11.10
N GLY A 745 -41.45 17.30 11.03
CA GLY A 745 -42.22 18.20 10.17
C GLY A 745 -42.25 19.66 10.67
N SER A 746 -42.58 20.57 9.76
CA SER A 746 -42.86 21.98 10.06
C SER A 746 -43.92 22.14 11.15
N PRO A 747 -43.81 23.13 12.05
CA PRO A 747 -44.85 23.44 13.04
C PRO A 747 -46.22 23.67 12.40
N LYS A 748 -46.31 24.25 11.19
CA LYS A 748 -47.57 24.53 10.48
C LYS A 748 -48.20 23.27 9.87
N GLY A 749 -48.58 22.28 10.69
CA GLY A 749 -49.30 21.08 10.24
C GLY A 749 -48.47 20.08 9.43
N GLY A 750 -47.14 20.20 9.45
CA GLY A 750 -46.24 19.36 8.65
C GLY A 750 -46.17 17.92 9.17
N GLY A 751 -46.27 16.95 8.26
CA GLY A 751 -46.17 15.53 8.59
C GLY A 751 -44.72 15.11 8.89
N GLY A 752 -44.51 14.23 9.88
CA GLY A 752 -43.19 13.69 10.18
C GLY A 752 -42.75 12.59 9.20
N GLY A 753 -41.46 12.48 8.91
CA GLY A 753 -40.93 11.47 7.99
C GLY A 753 -41.00 10.04 8.55
N GLY A 754 -41.06 9.03 7.69
CA GLY A 754 -40.94 7.62 8.09
C GLY A 754 -39.52 7.28 8.59
N GLY A 755 -39.41 6.33 9.52
CA GLY A 755 -38.11 5.80 9.95
C GLY A 755 -37.54 4.81 8.93
N GLY A 756 -36.23 4.84 8.68
CA GLY A 756 -35.56 4.13 7.58
C GLY A 756 -35.27 2.64 7.83
N ARG A 757 -34.19 2.12 7.23
CA ARG A 757 -33.86 0.69 7.24
C ARG A 757 -32.47 0.41 7.83
N VAL A 758 -32.38 -0.63 8.66
CA VAL A 758 -31.12 -1.15 9.22
C VAL A 758 -31.07 -2.66 9.05
N HIS A 759 -30.06 -3.20 8.35
CA HIS A 759 -29.92 -4.64 8.12
C HIS A 759 -28.54 -5.17 8.53
N PHE A 760 -28.55 -6.29 9.28
CA PHE A 760 -27.35 -7.02 9.69
C PHE A 760 -27.16 -8.30 8.87
N HIS A 761 -26.21 -8.27 7.94
CA HIS A 761 -25.88 -9.38 7.05
C HIS A 761 -24.69 -10.19 7.58
N TRP A 762 -24.97 -11.14 8.48
CA TRP A 762 -23.94 -11.95 9.13
C TRP A 762 -23.19 -12.88 8.17
N SER A 763 -21.88 -13.01 8.37
CA SER A 763 -21.00 -13.91 7.61
C SER A 763 -20.39 -14.97 8.53
N ASP A 764 -20.34 -16.22 8.05
CA ASP A 764 -19.82 -17.39 8.77
C ASP A 764 -20.28 -17.54 10.23
N ILE A 765 -21.61 -17.47 10.43
CA ILE A 765 -22.26 -17.68 11.74
C ILE A 765 -21.80 -19.04 12.32
N PRO A 766 -21.06 -19.07 13.44
CA PRO A 766 -20.58 -20.30 14.03
C PRO A 766 -21.75 -21.09 14.64
N THR A 767 -21.62 -22.42 14.75
CA THR A 767 -22.68 -23.30 15.28
C THR A 767 -22.10 -24.44 16.13
N GLY A 768 -22.94 -25.02 16.99
CA GLY A 768 -22.53 -26.06 17.95
C GLY A 768 -21.44 -25.59 18.90
N ASP A 769 -20.50 -26.49 19.24
CA ASP A 769 -19.43 -26.24 20.22
C ASP A 769 -18.51 -25.05 19.88
N VAL A 770 -18.46 -24.64 18.60
CA VAL A 770 -17.66 -23.51 18.09
C VAL A 770 -18.39 -22.17 18.27
N TYR A 771 -19.68 -22.16 18.62
CA TYR A 771 -20.46 -20.93 18.75
C TYR A 771 -19.88 -19.95 19.76
N GLN A 772 -19.75 -18.70 19.30
CA GLN A 772 -19.48 -17.52 20.10
C GLN A 772 -20.52 -16.45 19.69
N PRO A 773 -20.95 -15.56 20.61
CA PRO A 773 -21.91 -14.50 20.26
C PRO A 773 -21.34 -13.56 19.20
N ILE A 774 -21.96 -13.53 18.02
CA ILE A 774 -21.54 -12.68 16.89
C ILE A 774 -21.84 -11.20 17.12
N ALA A 775 -22.76 -10.88 18.02
CA ALA A 775 -23.06 -9.50 18.39
C ALA A 775 -23.18 -9.34 19.91
N ARG A 776 -22.72 -8.19 20.39
CA ARG A 776 -22.92 -7.71 21.75
C ARG A 776 -23.54 -6.31 21.69
N VAL A 777 -24.75 -6.16 22.20
CA VAL A 777 -25.54 -4.94 22.02
C VAL A 777 -25.95 -4.36 23.37
N ASN A 778 -25.21 -3.35 23.82
CA ASN A 778 -25.50 -2.57 25.03
C ASN A 778 -26.05 -1.17 24.69
N GLY A 779 -25.71 -0.64 23.51
CA GLY A 779 -26.18 0.66 23.00
C GLY A 779 -27.59 0.65 22.42
N SER A 780 -27.99 1.76 21.79
CA SER A 780 -29.34 1.94 21.24
C SER A 780 -29.38 1.93 19.70
N ILE A 781 -30.42 1.28 19.17
CA ILE A 781 -30.80 1.34 17.76
C ILE A 781 -32.08 2.17 17.64
N HIS A 782 -32.14 3.10 16.69
CA HIS A 782 -33.22 4.06 16.54
C HIS A 782 -33.73 4.09 15.09
N ILE A 783 -34.99 3.71 14.90
CA ILE A 783 -35.68 3.61 13.60
C ILE A 783 -37.11 4.20 13.68
N TRP A 784 -37.31 5.17 14.57
CA TRP A 784 -38.62 5.75 14.83
C TRP A 784 -39.06 6.66 13.68
N GLY A 785 -40.37 6.73 13.45
CA GLY A 785 -40.94 7.80 12.63
C GLY A 785 -40.76 9.16 13.29
N GLY A 786 -40.50 10.18 12.48
CA GLY A 786 -40.42 11.56 12.93
C GLY A 786 -41.78 12.06 13.43
N LEU A 787 -41.77 12.94 14.43
CA LEU A 787 -43.00 13.58 14.91
C LEU A 787 -43.45 14.66 13.90
N GLY A 788 -44.72 14.59 13.51
CA GLY A 788 -45.45 15.73 12.94
C GLY A 788 -45.73 16.79 14.02
N ARG A 789 -46.21 17.96 13.60
CA ARG A 789 -46.52 19.08 14.51
C ARG A 789 -47.88 19.69 14.21
N ASP A 790 -48.46 20.30 15.24
CA ASP A 790 -49.85 20.79 15.28
C ASP A 790 -50.85 19.70 14.84
N GLU A 791 -51.52 19.85 13.69
CA GLU A 791 -52.44 18.84 13.14
C GLU A 791 -51.72 17.70 12.36
N GLY A 792 -50.40 17.83 12.14
CA GLY A 792 -49.59 16.87 11.39
C GLY A 792 -49.31 15.58 12.15
N HIS A 793 -49.54 14.44 11.51
CA HIS A 793 -49.27 13.11 12.09
C HIS A 793 -47.77 12.77 12.05
N ALA A 794 -47.34 11.94 13.00
CA ALA A 794 -46.02 11.30 12.97
C ALA A 794 -45.91 10.27 11.84
N GLY A 795 -44.69 10.01 11.38
CA GLY A 795 -44.39 8.90 10.49
C GLY A 795 -44.48 7.55 11.19
N GLU A 796 -44.57 6.48 10.40
CA GLU A 796 -44.44 5.11 10.91
C GLU A 796 -42.97 4.76 11.17
N ASN A 797 -42.75 3.78 12.06
CA ASN A 797 -41.43 3.23 12.32
C ASN A 797 -40.88 2.46 11.12
N GLY A 798 -39.56 2.43 11.02
CA GLY A 798 -38.81 1.67 10.03
C GLY A 798 -38.64 0.19 10.35
N THR A 799 -37.65 -0.42 9.70
CA THR A 799 -37.36 -1.86 9.84
C THR A 799 -35.93 -2.11 10.28
N VAL A 800 -35.75 -2.87 11.37
CA VAL A 800 -34.49 -3.56 11.68
C VAL A 800 -34.64 -5.03 11.32
N SER A 801 -33.73 -5.56 10.51
CA SER A 801 -33.71 -6.96 10.04
C SER A 801 -32.32 -7.58 10.17
N GLY A 802 -32.24 -8.89 10.02
CA GLY A 802 -30.97 -9.62 10.09
C GLY A 802 -31.08 -10.99 9.46
N LYS A 803 -29.99 -11.41 8.80
CA LYS A 803 -29.90 -12.63 7.99
C LYS A 803 -30.46 -13.88 8.68
N ALA A 804 -31.16 -14.73 7.92
CA ALA A 804 -31.83 -15.92 8.40
C ALA A 804 -30.89 -16.88 9.18
N CYS A 805 -31.09 -16.98 10.50
CA CYS A 805 -30.21 -17.77 11.38
C CYS A 805 -30.26 -19.29 11.09
N PRO A 806 -29.15 -20.01 11.31
CA PRO A 806 -29.06 -21.47 11.12
C PRO A 806 -29.90 -22.25 12.15
N LYS A 807 -29.88 -23.59 12.06
CA LYS A 807 -30.48 -24.48 13.08
C LYS A 807 -29.94 -24.12 14.48
N GLY A 808 -30.78 -24.26 15.51
CA GLY A 808 -30.43 -23.94 16.91
C GLY A 808 -30.45 -22.46 17.32
N LEU A 809 -30.28 -21.52 16.37
CA LEU A 809 -30.18 -20.07 16.63
C LEU A 809 -31.40 -19.26 16.13
N TYR A 810 -31.72 -18.13 16.77
CA TYR A 810 -32.85 -17.26 16.41
C TYR A 810 -32.59 -15.76 16.72
N GLY A 811 -33.52 -14.88 16.32
CA GLY A 811 -33.43 -13.43 16.53
C GLY A 811 -32.54 -12.72 15.49
N ILE A 812 -32.44 -11.39 15.59
CA ILE A 812 -31.65 -10.56 14.65
C ILE A 812 -30.15 -10.85 14.78
N PHE A 813 -29.70 -11.24 15.97
CA PHE A 813 -28.29 -11.48 16.33
C PHE A 813 -27.90 -12.97 16.41
N CYS A 814 -28.79 -13.87 15.97
CA CYS A 814 -28.60 -15.32 16.04
C CYS A 814 -28.18 -15.83 17.44
N GLU A 815 -29.02 -15.53 18.43
CA GLU A 815 -28.94 -16.02 19.81
C GLU A 815 -29.36 -17.49 19.93
N GLU A 816 -28.89 -18.19 20.96
CA GLU A 816 -29.22 -19.59 21.24
C GLU A 816 -30.71 -19.76 21.61
N CYS A 817 -31.42 -20.72 20.99
CA CYS A 817 -32.79 -21.05 21.40
C CYS A 817 -32.89 -21.38 22.91
N PRO A 818 -33.96 -20.95 23.61
CA PRO A 818 -34.09 -21.14 25.06
C PRO A 818 -33.98 -22.61 25.52
N ALA A 819 -33.48 -22.83 26.74
CA ALA A 819 -33.35 -24.15 27.35
C ALA A 819 -34.67 -24.96 27.31
N GLY A 820 -34.59 -26.21 26.87
CA GLY A 820 -35.78 -27.06 26.65
C GLY A 820 -36.53 -26.79 25.35
N THR A 821 -35.93 -26.05 24.40
CA THR A 821 -36.42 -25.91 23.03
C THR A 821 -35.36 -26.30 21.99
N TYR A 822 -35.79 -26.68 20.79
CA TYR A 822 -34.94 -27.01 19.64
C TYR A 822 -35.44 -26.35 18.36
N LYS A 823 -34.55 -26.13 17.39
CA LYS A 823 -34.87 -25.49 16.09
C LYS A 823 -34.17 -26.21 14.95
N ASN A 824 -34.94 -27.03 14.22
CA ASN A 824 -34.45 -27.86 13.12
C ASN A 824 -34.50 -27.20 11.73
N VAL A 825 -34.91 -25.92 11.65
CA VAL A 825 -35.02 -25.14 10.41
C VAL A 825 -34.21 -23.83 10.46
N THR A 826 -33.84 -23.32 9.28
CA THR A 826 -33.27 -21.98 9.08
C THR A 826 -34.34 -20.90 9.18
N GLY A 827 -33.96 -19.68 9.57
CA GLY A 827 -34.85 -18.53 9.80
C GLY A 827 -34.65 -17.91 11.17
N SER A 828 -35.09 -16.67 11.37
CA SER A 828 -34.78 -15.89 12.58
C SER A 828 -35.95 -15.75 13.57
N ASP A 829 -37.15 -16.21 13.20
CA ASP A 829 -38.33 -16.12 14.08
C ASP A 829 -38.20 -16.95 15.36
N ARG A 830 -38.51 -16.32 16.50
CA ARG A 830 -38.55 -16.99 17.82
C ARG A 830 -39.53 -18.16 17.89
N ALA A 831 -40.60 -18.11 17.08
CA ALA A 831 -41.59 -19.18 16.97
C ALA A 831 -41.03 -20.49 16.36
N LEU A 832 -39.80 -20.47 15.80
CA LEU A 832 -39.13 -21.65 15.27
C LEU A 832 -38.40 -22.48 16.35
N CYS A 833 -38.16 -21.91 17.54
CA CYS A 833 -37.68 -22.66 18.71
C CYS A 833 -38.87 -23.43 19.33
N ARG A 834 -38.97 -24.73 19.04
CA ARG A 834 -40.07 -25.61 19.47
C ARG A 834 -39.74 -26.31 20.79
N PRO A 835 -40.69 -26.53 21.72
CA PRO A 835 -40.42 -27.26 22.95
C PRO A 835 -40.01 -28.71 22.67
N CYS A 836 -39.06 -29.22 23.46
CA CYS A 836 -38.64 -30.62 23.42
C CYS A 836 -39.73 -31.55 24.00
N PRO A 837 -39.82 -32.83 23.57
CA PRO A 837 -40.77 -33.79 24.12
C PRO A 837 -40.63 -33.95 25.65
N ALA A 838 -41.76 -34.17 26.34
CA ALA A 838 -41.77 -34.34 27.79
C ALA A 838 -41.44 -35.79 28.24
N ASP A 839 -41.57 -36.76 27.33
CA ASP A 839 -41.40 -38.19 27.64
C ASP A 839 -39.91 -38.64 27.65
N ASP A 840 -39.01 -37.83 27.08
CA ASP A 840 -37.57 -38.14 26.97
C ASP A 840 -36.74 -37.75 28.21
N ILE A 841 -37.31 -37.00 29.17
CA ILE A 841 -36.58 -36.46 30.32
C ILE A 841 -36.85 -37.23 31.64
N PRO A 842 -35.83 -37.78 32.32
CA PRO A 842 -36.01 -38.42 33.62
C PRO A 842 -36.56 -37.45 34.68
N HIS A 843 -37.42 -37.94 35.59
CA HIS A 843 -38.03 -37.14 36.68
C HIS A 843 -37.06 -36.42 37.64
N ARG A 844 -35.74 -36.65 37.53
CA ARG A 844 -34.68 -36.00 38.33
C ARG A 844 -33.67 -35.22 37.47
N ALA A 845 -34.02 -34.92 36.21
CA ALA A 845 -33.22 -34.16 35.27
C ALA A 845 -33.84 -32.78 34.96
N ALA A 846 -33.01 -31.86 34.47
CA ALA A 846 -33.40 -30.57 33.93
C ALA A 846 -32.64 -30.32 32.61
N TYR A 847 -33.30 -29.71 31.63
CA TYR A 847 -32.66 -29.29 30.38
C TYR A 847 -31.55 -28.27 30.64
N VAL A 848 -30.44 -28.37 29.93
CA VAL A 848 -29.30 -27.45 30.00
C VAL A 848 -29.18 -26.65 28.71
N THR A 849 -28.68 -25.41 28.80
CA THR A 849 -28.20 -24.69 27.62
C THR A 849 -26.92 -25.33 27.09
N VAL A 850 -26.77 -25.40 25.77
CA VAL A 850 -25.59 -25.92 25.08
C VAL A 850 -25.23 -24.94 23.97
N ARG A 851 -23.91 -24.74 23.77
CA ARG A 851 -23.38 -23.74 22.85
C ARG A 851 -23.92 -23.91 21.44
N GLY A 852 -24.34 -22.80 20.84
CA GLY A 852 -24.91 -22.77 19.49
C GLY A 852 -26.37 -23.24 19.40
N GLY A 853 -27.01 -23.52 20.54
CA GLY A 853 -28.40 -23.95 20.61
C GLY A 853 -28.64 -25.39 20.11
N ILE A 854 -29.87 -25.88 20.30
CA ILE A 854 -30.23 -27.27 20.04
C ILE A 854 -30.89 -27.37 18.67
N ALA A 855 -30.26 -28.08 17.73
CA ALA A 855 -30.79 -28.27 16.37
C ALA A 855 -31.85 -29.39 16.30
N GLU A 856 -31.66 -30.49 17.04
CA GLU A 856 -32.39 -31.75 16.88
C GLU A 856 -32.63 -32.42 18.26
N THR A 857 -33.57 -33.36 18.33
CA THR A 857 -33.96 -34.09 19.56
C THR A 857 -33.27 -35.47 19.64
N PRO A 858 -32.99 -36.02 20.85
CA PRO A 858 -33.40 -35.55 22.17
C PRO A 858 -32.55 -34.38 22.70
N CYS A 859 -33.17 -33.52 23.50
CA CYS A 859 -32.53 -32.30 24.00
C CYS A 859 -31.65 -32.60 25.23
N PRO A 860 -30.44 -32.02 25.32
CA PRO A 860 -29.49 -32.29 26.40
C PRO A 860 -30.02 -31.86 27.78
N TYR A 861 -29.84 -32.74 28.76
CA TYR A 861 -30.21 -32.54 30.16
C TYR A 861 -29.10 -32.96 31.12
N LYS A 862 -29.11 -32.41 32.34
CA LYS A 862 -28.29 -32.88 33.47
C LYS A 862 -29.20 -33.25 34.64
N CYS A 863 -28.79 -34.22 35.45
CA CYS A 863 -29.45 -34.49 36.73
C CYS A 863 -29.37 -33.27 37.68
N VAL A 864 -30.43 -33.04 38.45
CA VAL A 864 -30.57 -31.87 39.35
C VAL A 864 -29.54 -31.85 40.50
N SER A 865 -28.80 -32.94 40.72
CA SER A 865 -27.66 -33.00 41.64
C SER A 865 -26.68 -34.08 41.22
N ASP A 866 -25.38 -33.86 41.44
CA ASP A 866 -24.29 -34.79 41.10
C ASP A 866 -24.28 -36.10 41.92
N ARG A 867 -25.29 -36.30 42.81
CA ARG A 867 -25.57 -37.57 43.49
C ARG A 867 -26.33 -38.58 42.62
N PHE A 868 -26.74 -38.17 41.42
CA PHE A 868 -27.52 -38.96 40.47
C PHE A 868 -26.72 -39.11 39.18
N HIS A 869 -26.55 -40.35 38.70
CA HIS A 869 -25.75 -40.65 37.52
C HIS A 869 -26.59 -40.66 36.24
N MET A 870 -26.03 -40.14 35.14
CA MET A 870 -26.64 -40.15 33.81
C MET A 870 -26.43 -41.52 33.13
N PRO A 871 -27.40 -42.00 32.32
CA PRO A 871 -28.51 -41.23 31.75
C PRO A 871 -29.75 -41.09 32.65
N HIS A 872 -30.11 -42.09 33.45
CA HIS A 872 -31.44 -42.15 34.07
C HIS A 872 -31.62 -41.34 35.38
N CYS A 873 -30.56 -40.68 35.86
CA CYS A 873 -30.54 -39.95 37.13
C CYS A 873 -30.90 -40.82 38.35
N TYR A 874 -30.36 -42.04 38.36
CA TYR A 874 -30.44 -42.98 39.48
C TYR A 874 -29.33 -42.75 40.51
N THR A 875 -29.55 -43.19 41.74
CA THR A 875 -28.47 -43.29 42.74
C THR A 875 -27.59 -44.52 42.48
N ALA A 876 -26.35 -44.51 42.95
CA ALA A 876 -25.42 -45.63 42.78
C ALA A 876 -25.94 -46.98 43.32
N LEU A 877 -26.86 -46.97 44.30
CA LEU A 877 -27.53 -48.19 44.78
C LEU A 877 -28.57 -48.70 43.78
N GLU A 878 -29.35 -47.80 43.17
CA GLU A 878 -30.34 -48.12 42.14
C GLU A 878 -29.66 -48.60 40.85
N GLU A 879 -28.53 -48.02 40.45
CA GLU A 879 -27.74 -48.52 39.31
C GLU A 879 -27.19 -49.93 39.55
N LEU A 880 -26.66 -50.21 40.74
CA LEU A 880 -26.25 -51.56 41.12
C LEU A 880 -27.44 -52.54 41.08
N ILE A 881 -28.61 -52.12 41.55
CA ILE A 881 -29.83 -52.93 41.53
C ILE A 881 -30.29 -53.21 40.09
N TYR A 882 -30.31 -52.22 39.20
CA TYR A 882 -30.83 -52.37 37.83
C TYR A 882 -29.83 -53.01 36.86
N THR A 883 -28.52 -52.82 37.04
CA THR A 883 -27.49 -53.53 36.23
C THR A 883 -27.54 -55.05 36.41
N PHE A 884 -27.97 -55.54 37.57
CA PHE A 884 -28.25 -56.96 37.81
C PHE A 884 -29.68 -57.40 37.43
N GLY A 885 -30.41 -56.62 36.62
CA GLY A 885 -31.76 -56.96 36.16
C GLY A 885 -32.89 -56.56 37.11
N GLY A 886 -32.62 -55.63 38.03
CA GLY A 886 -33.61 -55.08 38.97
C GLY A 886 -33.64 -55.78 40.33
N PRO A 887 -34.43 -55.26 41.29
CA PRO A 887 -34.35 -55.62 42.70
C PRO A 887 -34.61 -57.10 42.99
N TRP A 888 -35.43 -57.76 42.18
CA TRP A 888 -35.72 -59.19 42.31
C TRP A 888 -34.53 -60.08 41.94
N LEU A 889 -33.84 -59.79 40.82
CA LEU A 889 -32.67 -60.56 40.40
C LEU A 889 -31.45 -60.27 41.27
N PHE A 890 -31.22 -59.00 41.64
CA PHE A 890 -30.18 -58.63 42.59
C PHE A 890 -30.39 -59.29 43.96
N GLY A 891 -31.62 -59.33 44.47
CA GLY A 891 -31.96 -60.01 45.72
C GLY A 891 -31.73 -61.53 45.66
N LEU A 892 -32.07 -62.19 44.55
CA LEU A 892 -31.79 -63.62 44.34
C LEU A 892 -30.29 -63.92 44.22
N LEU A 893 -29.52 -63.07 43.53
CA LEU A 893 -28.06 -63.19 43.45
C LEU A 893 -27.41 -63.01 44.82
N LEU A 894 -27.83 -62.01 45.61
CA LEU A 894 -27.33 -61.78 46.96
C LEU A 894 -27.64 -62.96 47.89
N LEU A 895 -28.86 -63.52 47.82
CA LEU A 895 -29.25 -64.72 48.57
C LEU A 895 -28.41 -65.93 48.17
N GLY A 896 -28.20 -66.15 46.87
CA GLY A 896 -27.32 -67.20 46.34
C GLY A 896 -25.87 -67.04 46.80
N LEU A 897 -25.35 -65.81 46.79
CA LEU A 897 -24.00 -65.49 47.29
C LEU A 897 -23.87 -65.77 48.79
N LEU A 898 -24.88 -65.44 49.60
CA LEU A 898 -24.89 -65.71 51.04
C LEU A 898 -24.94 -67.23 51.34
N ILE A 899 -25.71 -68.01 50.57
CA ILE A 899 -25.72 -69.47 50.65
C ILE A 899 -24.36 -70.05 50.25
N LEU A 900 -23.76 -69.54 49.17
CA LEU A 900 -22.41 -69.94 48.74
C LEU A 900 -21.35 -69.58 49.79
N LEU A 901 -21.45 -68.40 50.41
CA LEU A 901 -20.53 -67.96 51.46
C LEU A 901 -20.65 -68.84 52.71
N ALA A 902 -21.87 -69.25 53.08
CA ALA A 902 -22.10 -70.20 54.17
C ALA A 902 -21.49 -71.59 53.87
N LEU A 903 -21.62 -72.07 52.63
CA LEU A 903 -20.95 -73.30 52.17
C LEU A 903 -19.41 -73.18 52.20
N VAL A 904 -18.86 -72.07 51.70
CA VAL A 904 -17.41 -71.81 51.71
C VAL A 904 -16.87 -71.70 53.12
N LEU A 905 -17.57 -71.02 54.04
CA LEU A 905 -17.18 -70.93 55.46
C LEU A 905 -17.29 -72.28 56.19
N SER A 906 -18.23 -73.15 55.79
CA SER A 906 -18.32 -74.53 56.27
C SER A 906 -17.10 -75.36 55.85
N VAL A 907 -16.73 -75.30 54.56
CA VAL A 907 -15.57 -76.02 54.01
C VAL A 907 -14.23 -75.45 54.53
N ALA A 908 -14.13 -74.12 54.68
CA ALA A 908 -12.90 -73.44 55.12
C ALA A 908 -12.48 -73.83 56.55
N ARG A 909 -13.41 -74.23 57.44
CA ARG A 909 -13.08 -74.72 58.78
C ARG A 909 -12.34 -76.07 58.79
N MET A 910 -12.29 -76.79 57.67
CA MET A 910 -11.77 -78.16 57.63
C MET A 910 -10.33 -78.28 57.08
N LYS A 911 -9.65 -77.17 56.72
CA LYS A 911 -8.37 -77.25 56.00
C LYS A 911 -7.37 -76.09 56.18
N PHE A 912 -7.19 -75.57 57.40
CA PHE A 912 -6.11 -74.63 57.74
C PHE A 912 -5.12 -75.20 58.77
N VAL A 913 -3.98 -75.68 58.29
CA VAL A 913 -2.75 -76.03 59.04
C VAL A 913 -1.55 -75.79 58.11
N GLY A 914 -0.49 -75.14 58.60
CA GLY A 914 0.70 -74.72 57.82
C GLY A 914 0.62 -73.23 57.44
N VAL A 915 1.17 -72.29 58.22
CA VAL A 915 2.61 -72.01 58.52
C VAL A 915 3.30 -71.27 57.36
N ASP A 916 3.46 -69.95 57.54
CA ASP A 916 4.67 -69.09 57.41
C ASP A 916 5.55 -69.21 56.13
N GLU A 917 6.24 -68.17 55.64
CA GLU A 917 6.80 -66.93 56.22
C GLU A 917 6.37 -65.69 55.37
N LEU A 918 6.01 -64.51 55.91
CA LEU A 918 6.80 -63.44 56.58
C LEU A 918 7.67 -62.57 55.60
N PRO A 919 7.91 -61.26 55.90
CA PRO A 919 7.80 -60.22 54.85
C PRO A 919 9.01 -59.26 54.69
N GLY A 920 8.98 -58.43 53.64
CA GLY A 920 9.88 -57.29 53.43
C GLY A 920 9.25 -56.20 52.54
N PRO A 921 9.26 -54.89 52.91
CA PRO A 921 8.43 -53.87 52.22
C PRO A 921 9.18 -52.81 51.39
N ALA A 922 8.40 -52.10 50.55
CA ALA A 922 8.67 -50.81 49.90
C ALA A 922 9.74 -50.74 48.78
N PRO A 923 9.73 -49.69 47.92
CA PRO A 923 8.77 -48.58 47.81
C PRO A 923 8.03 -48.50 46.45
N THR A 924 7.17 -47.50 46.30
CA THR A 924 6.42 -47.17 45.08
C THR A 924 7.31 -46.81 43.88
N GLN A 925 6.98 -47.34 42.70
CA GLN A 925 7.32 -46.74 41.40
C GLN A 925 6.04 -46.46 40.60
N HIS A 926 6.04 -45.40 39.78
CA HIS A 926 4.91 -45.06 38.92
C HIS A 926 4.74 -46.08 37.78
N GLY A 927 3.69 -46.90 37.87
CA GLY A 927 3.23 -47.74 36.76
C GLY A 927 2.25 -46.97 35.88
N SER A 928 2.75 -46.54 34.71
CA SER A 928 2.02 -46.00 33.55
C SER A 928 0.48 -46.14 33.59
N GLN A 929 -0.22 -45.07 33.95
CA GLN A 929 -1.59 -44.88 33.49
C GLN A 929 -1.54 -44.47 32.00
N ILE A 930 -2.32 -45.14 31.15
CA ILE A 930 -2.48 -44.74 29.76
C ILE A 930 -3.36 -43.49 29.78
N ASP A 931 -2.74 -42.32 29.64
CA ASP A 931 -3.44 -41.04 29.64
C ASP A 931 -3.76 -40.60 28.21
N HIS A 932 -4.83 -39.84 28.04
CA HIS A 932 -5.33 -39.44 26.74
C HIS A 932 -4.52 -38.29 26.14
N SER A 933 -4.68 -38.10 24.83
CA SER A 933 -4.05 -37.03 24.06
C SER A 933 -4.51 -35.65 24.55
N PHE A 934 -3.69 -35.00 25.39
CA PHE A 934 -3.78 -33.57 25.61
C PHE A 934 -3.37 -32.81 24.32
N PRO A 935 -4.04 -31.68 23.99
CA PRO A 935 -3.61 -30.83 22.88
C PRO A 935 -2.23 -30.23 23.17
N PHE A 936 -1.37 -30.13 22.14
CA PHE A 936 -0.16 -29.33 22.24
C PHE A 936 -0.51 -27.84 22.05
N LEU A 937 0.18 -26.96 22.77
CA LEU A 937 -0.08 -25.52 22.73
C LEU A 937 0.28 -24.93 21.36
N GLU A 938 -0.63 -24.16 20.78
CA GLU A 938 -0.44 -23.37 19.56
C GLU A 938 0.58 -22.25 19.84
N SER A 939 1.86 -22.56 19.64
CA SER A 939 2.92 -21.56 19.62
C SER A 939 2.81 -20.68 18.37
N LEU A 940 3.22 -19.41 18.49
CA LEU A 940 3.15 -18.28 17.53
C LEU A 940 3.44 -18.53 16.03
N ASN A 941 3.90 -19.72 15.64
CA ASN A 941 4.25 -20.14 14.29
C ASN A 941 3.04 -20.29 13.35
N GLU A 942 1.81 -20.29 13.88
CA GLU A 942 0.54 -20.26 13.12
C GLU A 942 0.09 -18.84 12.73
N VAL A 943 0.73 -17.79 13.25
CA VAL A 943 0.52 -16.41 12.73
C VAL A 943 1.15 -16.23 11.33
N LEU A 944 1.93 -17.22 10.87
CA LEU A 944 2.49 -17.34 9.51
C LEU A 944 1.59 -18.17 8.55
N GLU A 945 0.29 -18.33 8.82
CA GLU A 945 -0.65 -18.98 7.88
C GLU A 945 -0.97 -18.09 6.67
N THR A 946 -1.04 -16.76 6.80
CA THR A 946 -1.50 -15.84 5.74
C THR A 946 -0.61 -15.82 4.49
N ASN A 947 0.72 -15.88 4.64
CA ASN A 947 1.65 -15.88 3.50
C ASN A 947 1.53 -17.13 2.60
N ARG A 948 0.84 -18.19 3.04
CA ARG A 948 0.88 -19.51 2.39
C ARG A 948 0.06 -19.61 1.11
N ALA A 949 -0.91 -18.72 0.90
CA ALA A 949 -1.67 -18.65 -0.34
C ALA A 949 -0.82 -18.12 -1.50
N GLU A 950 -0.02 -17.06 -1.26
CA GLU A 950 0.83 -16.42 -2.27
C GLU A 950 1.98 -17.34 -2.73
N GLU A 951 2.59 -18.09 -1.80
CA GLU A 951 3.67 -19.04 -2.13
C GLU A 951 3.23 -20.14 -3.12
N SER A 952 1.97 -20.60 -3.04
CA SER A 952 1.47 -21.61 -3.97
C SER A 952 1.16 -21.05 -5.37
N GLN A 953 0.87 -19.75 -5.47
CA GLN A 953 0.69 -19.05 -6.74
C GLN A 953 2.02 -18.73 -7.42
N SER A 954 3.10 -18.52 -6.67
CA SER A 954 4.44 -18.22 -7.23
C SER A 954 5.29 -19.46 -7.52
N HIS A 955 4.95 -20.64 -7.00
CA HIS A 955 5.70 -21.89 -7.22
C HIS A 955 5.73 -22.32 -8.70
N VAL A 956 6.93 -22.42 -9.27
CA VAL A 956 7.19 -22.88 -10.64
C VAL A 956 7.36 -24.39 -10.67
N HIS A 957 8.42 -24.93 -10.06
CA HIS A 957 8.86 -26.31 -10.23
C HIS A 957 9.53 -26.86 -8.97
N ARG A 958 9.42 -28.17 -8.77
CA ARG A 958 10.01 -28.94 -7.65
C ARG A 958 11.06 -29.90 -8.19
N MET A 959 12.32 -29.65 -7.87
CA MET A 959 13.45 -30.45 -8.33
C MET A 959 13.87 -31.44 -7.22
N TYR A 960 13.82 -32.74 -7.50
CA TYR A 960 14.18 -33.79 -6.55
C TYR A 960 15.67 -34.12 -6.57
N PHE A 961 16.24 -34.46 -5.42
CA PHE A 961 17.63 -34.91 -5.30
C PHE A 961 17.75 -36.41 -5.63
N MET A 962 18.82 -36.75 -6.34
CA MET A 962 19.23 -38.12 -6.66
C MET A 962 20.01 -38.75 -5.49
N GLY A 963 19.95 -40.08 -5.37
CA GLY A 963 20.69 -40.87 -4.36
C GLY A 963 19.97 -41.09 -3.02
N ARG A 964 20.34 -42.18 -2.31
CA ARG A 964 19.64 -42.69 -1.10
C ARG A 964 20.00 -42.00 0.23
N ASN A 965 20.74 -40.89 0.20
CA ASN A 965 21.32 -40.29 1.40
C ASN A 965 22.15 -41.28 2.25
N THR A 966 23.01 -42.07 1.60
CA THR A 966 23.88 -43.05 2.25
C THR A 966 25.34 -42.62 2.13
N PHE A 967 26.21 -43.13 3.01
CA PHE A 967 27.66 -42.83 2.94
C PHE A 967 28.31 -43.24 1.60
N SER A 968 27.69 -44.15 0.85
CA SER A 968 28.10 -44.59 -0.49
C SER A 968 27.40 -43.90 -1.66
N GLU A 969 26.27 -43.23 -1.40
CA GLU A 969 25.43 -42.57 -2.40
C GLU A 969 24.70 -41.40 -1.69
N PRO A 970 25.38 -40.24 -1.54
CA PRO A 970 24.79 -39.04 -0.95
C PRO A 970 23.71 -38.44 -1.85
N TRP A 971 22.95 -37.49 -1.30
CA TRP A 971 22.09 -36.62 -2.11
C TRP A 971 22.93 -35.81 -3.10
N HIS A 972 22.44 -35.64 -4.33
CA HIS A 972 23.04 -34.77 -5.34
C HIS A 972 22.00 -34.26 -6.36
N LEU A 973 22.30 -33.16 -7.02
CA LEU A 973 21.56 -32.61 -8.16
C LEU A 973 22.40 -32.73 -9.46
N PRO A 974 21.76 -32.88 -10.63
CA PRO A 974 22.42 -32.83 -11.94
C PRO A 974 22.79 -31.40 -12.36
N HIS A 975 23.93 -31.24 -13.04
CA HIS A 975 24.45 -29.97 -13.59
C HIS A 975 23.75 -29.55 -14.91
N THR A 976 22.43 -29.74 -14.97
CA THR A 976 21.57 -29.38 -16.10
C THR A 976 20.21 -28.93 -15.55
N PRO A 977 19.84 -27.64 -15.68
CA PRO A 977 18.53 -27.19 -15.21
C PRO A 977 17.41 -27.80 -16.05
N PRO A 978 16.32 -28.31 -15.44
CA PRO A 978 15.13 -28.72 -16.17
C PRO A 978 14.57 -27.60 -17.05
N GLU A 979 14.02 -27.93 -18.22
CA GLU A 979 13.46 -26.94 -19.16
C GLU A 979 12.41 -26.04 -18.49
N GLN A 980 11.69 -26.54 -17.48
CA GLN A 980 10.69 -25.80 -16.68
C GLN A 980 11.27 -24.67 -15.81
N ILE A 981 12.59 -24.65 -15.53
CA ILE A 981 13.25 -23.56 -14.79
C ILE A 981 14.29 -22.80 -15.62
N LYS A 982 14.62 -23.30 -16.82
CA LYS A 982 15.65 -22.76 -17.71
C LYS A 982 15.43 -21.30 -18.13
N GLU A 983 14.19 -20.84 -18.12
CA GLU A 983 13.84 -19.43 -18.37
C GLU A 983 14.01 -18.51 -17.15
N ILE A 984 14.00 -19.03 -15.92
CA ILE A 984 14.17 -18.26 -14.68
C ILE A 984 15.58 -18.34 -14.09
N VAL A 985 16.44 -19.26 -14.57
CA VAL A 985 17.83 -19.40 -14.11
C VAL A 985 18.90 -18.99 -15.12
N TYR A 986 20.07 -18.60 -14.64
CA TYR A 986 21.31 -18.52 -15.41
C TYR A 986 22.05 -19.86 -15.33
N GLU A 987 22.15 -20.60 -16.44
CA GLU A 987 22.68 -21.97 -16.48
C GLU A 987 24.08 -22.11 -15.84
N GLY A 988 24.99 -21.15 -16.10
CA GLY A 988 26.35 -21.16 -15.53
C GLY A 988 26.37 -21.00 -14.00
N ALA A 989 25.59 -20.06 -13.46
CA ALA A 989 25.50 -19.84 -12.01
C ALA A 989 24.72 -20.97 -11.30
N PHE A 990 23.71 -21.55 -11.97
CA PHE A 990 23.02 -22.75 -11.52
C PHE A 990 23.97 -23.93 -11.36
N ASN A 991 24.90 -24.14 -12.30
CA ASN A 991 25.87 -25.23 -12.20
C ASN A 991 26.83 -25.07 -11.02
N THR A 992 27.31 -23.85 -10.75
CA THR A 992 28.12 -23.54 -9.55
C THR A 992 27.34 -23.82 -8.25
N PHE A 993 26.07 -23.41 -8.20
CA PHE A 993 25.17 -23.70 -7.08
C PHE A 993 24.95 -25.21 -6.87
N VAL A 994 24.86 -25.99 -7.96
CA VAL A 994 24.79 -27.46 -7.90
C VAL A 994 26.10 -28.07 -7.39
N ASP A 995 27.27 -27.57 -7.80
CA ASP A 995 28.57 -28.01 -7.26
C ASP A 995 28.66 -27.78 -5.75
N GLU A 996 28.27 -26.61 -5.26
CA GLU A 996 28.28 -26.26 -3.83
C GLU A 996 27.28 -27.11 -3.02
N ILE A 997 26.05 -27.27 -3.50
CA ILE A 997 25.05 -28.16 -2.88
C ILE A 997 25.54 -29.62 -2.84
N ASN A 998 26.13 -30.12 -3.93
CA ASN A 998 26.67 -31.47 -4.00
C ASN A 998 27.85 -31.66 -3.02
N GLY A 999 28.71 -30.64 -2.88
CA GLY A 999 29.78 -30.60 -1.88
C GLY A 999 29.26 -30.59 -0.44
N ILE A 1000 28.22 -29.80 -0.14
CA ILE A 1000 27.58 -29.76 1.18
C ILE A 1000 26.90 -31.09 1.50
N ALA A 1001 26.27 -31.76 0.53
CA ALA A 1001 25.59 -33.03 0.70
C ALA A 1001 26.53 -34.25 0.85
N ALA A 1002 27.73 -34.22 0.24
CA ALA A 1002 28.68 -35.32 0.26
C ALA A 1002 29.15 -35.73 1.68
N TYR A 1003 29.22 -37.03 1.97
CA TYR A 1003 29.74 -37.54 3.25
C TYR A 1003 31.28 -37.64 3.25
N GLN A 1004 31.91 -37.33 4.39
CA GLN A 1004 33.35 -37.52 4.57
C GLN A 1004 33.64 -38.97 4.97
N TRP A 1005 34.77 -39.51 4.48
CA TRP A 1005 35.10 -40.94 4.58
C TRP A 1005 35.10 -41.49 6.03
N TRP A 1006 35.49 -40.66 7.01
CA TRP A 1006 35.51 -41.04 8.42
C TRP A 1006 34.11 -41.20 9.03
N GLU A 1007 33.10 -40.53 8.49
CA GLU A 1007 31.71 -40.62 8.96
C GLU A 1007 31.14 -42.02 8.67
N GLY A 1008 31.41 -42.54 7.47
CA GLY A 1008 31.12 -43.91 7.07
C GLY A 1008 31.96 -44.96 7.80
N ALA A 1009 33.21 -44.64 8.16
CA ALA A 1009 34.04 -45.50 8.99
C ALA A 1009 33.49 -45.65 10.42
N ILE A 1010 33.07 -44.55 11.06
CA ILE A 1010 32.42 -44.59 12.39
C ILE A 1010 31.11 -45.39 12.32
N TYR A 1011 30.29 -45.18 11.30
CA TYR A 1011 29.07 -45.98 11.10
C TYR A 1011 29.36 -47.48 10.90
N SER A 1012 30.41 -47.83 10.17
CA SER A 1012 30.84 -49.22 9.95
C SER A 1012 31.32 -49.89 11.25
N ILE A 1013 32.01 -49.14 12.11
CA ILE A 1013 32.42 -49.61 13.44
C ILE A 1013 31.21 -49.78 14.36
N LEU A 1014 30.34 -48.76 14.45
CA LEU A 1014 29.14 -48.79 15.30
C LEU A 1014 28.14 -49.86 14.86
N SER A 1015 27.98 -50.13 13.55
CA SER A 1015 27.02 -51.12 13.07
C SER A 1015 27.39 -52.56 13.43
N VAL A 1016 28.69 -52.83 13.66
CA VAL A 1016 29.19 -54.11 14.17
C VAL A 1016 29.10 -54.18 15.71
N LEU A 1017 29.36 -53.08 16.43
CA LEU A 1017 29.38 -53.05 17.90
C LEU A 1017 28.01 -52.89 18.55
N ALA A 1018 27.17 -52.00 18.01
CA ALA A 1018 25.88 -51.60 18.57
C ALA A 1018 24.98 -50.97 17.48
N TYR A 1019 24.33 -51.80 16.67
CA TYR A 1019 23.51 -51.36 15.53
C TYR A 1019 22.50 -50.23 15.83
N PRO A 1020 21.79 -50.18 16.99
CA PRO A 1020 20.92 -49.04 17.32
C PRO A 1020 21.64 -47.70 17.43
N LEU A 1021 22.89 -47.70 17.92
CA LEU A 1021 23.75 -46.50 17.98
C LEU A 1021 24.30 -46.12 16.61
N ALA A 1022 24.52 -47.11 15.72
CA ALA A 1022 24.88 -46.83 14.33
C ALA A 1022 23.74 -46.15 13.56
N TRP A 1023 22.51 -46.64 13.75
CA TRP A 1023 21.32 -46.06 13.12
C TRP A 1023 21.02 -44.65 13.64
N SER A 1024 21.11 -44.42 14.96
CA SER A 1024 20.91 -43.08 15.52
C SER A 1024 22.04 -42.10 15.11
N TRP A 1025 23.29 -42.56 15.04
CA TRP A 1025 24.42 -41.80 14.47
C TRP A 1025 24.16 -41.41 13.01
N GLN A 1026 23.72 -42.35 12.18
CA GLN A 1026 23.39 -42.09 10.78
C GLN A 1026 22.27 -41.05 10.65
N GLN A 1027 21.17 -41.20 11.40
CA GLN A 1027 20.07 -40.23 11.36
C GLN A 1027 20.48 -38.85 11.90
N TRP A 1028 21.38 -38.78 12.89
CA TRP A 1028 21.95 -37.53 13.38
C TRP A 1028 22.82 -36.83 12.32
N ARG A 1029 23.71 -37.56 11.63
CA ARG A 1029 24.51 -37.00 10.51
C ARG A 1029 23.61 -36.51 9.36
N ARG A 1030 22.55 -37.25 9.02
CA ARG A 1030 21.56 -36.84 8.01
C ARG A 1030 20.84 -35.53 8.36
N ARG A 1031 20.43 -35.36 9.62
CA ARG A 1031 19.81 -34.12 10.11
C ARG A 1031 20.74 -32.92 9.96
N ILE A 1032 22.00 -33.06 10.36
CA ILE A 1032 23.03 -32.01 10.21
C ILE A 1032 23.23 -31.62 8.74
N LYS A 1033 23.24 -32.60 7.82
CA LYS A 1033 23.35 -32.33 6.38
C LYS A 1033 22.15 -31.55 5.84
N LEU A 1034 20.92 -31.90 6.23
CA LEU A 1034 19.73 -31.15 5.85
C LEU A 1034 19.69 -29.74 6.47
N GLN A 1035 20.14 -29.57 7.72
CA GLN A 1035 20.22 -28.26 8.37
C GLN A 1035 21.18 -27.33 7.60
N ARG A 1036 22.38 -27.81 7.27
CA ARG A 1036 23.35 -27.04 6.46
C ARG A 1036 22.84 -26.70 5.07
N LEU A 1037 22.16 -27.62 4.37
CA LEU A 1037 21.56 -27.32 3.07
C LEU A 1037 20.46 -26.23 3.16
N ARG A 1038 19.73 -26.17 4.28
CA ARG A 1038 18.74 -25.11 4.53
C ARG A 1038 19.38 -23.78 4.94
N GLU A 1039 20.40 -23.82 5.78
CA GLU A 1039 21.18 -22.65 6.22
C GLU A 1039 21.91 -22.00 5.02
N PHE A 1040 22.50 -22.83 4.15
CA PHE A 1040 23.12 -22.40 2.89
C PHE A 1040 22.12 -21.68 1.97
N VAL A 1041 21.05 -22.35 1.54
CA VAL A 1041 20.07 -21.77 0.60
C VAL A 1041 19.32 -20.57 1.19
N ARG A 1042 19.16 -20.48 2.51
CA ARG A 1042 18.46 -19.36 3.17
C ARG A 1042 19.36 -18.14 3.44
N SER A 1043 20.68 -18.32 3.61
CA SER A 1043 21.51 -17.28 4.22
C SER A 1043 23.01 -17.26 3.88
N GLU A 1044 23.55 -18.28 3.22
CA GLU A 1044 24.96 -18.26 2.75
C GLU A 1044 25.04 -18.06 1.23
N TYR A 1045 24.07 -18.56 0.47
CA TYR A 1045 23.97 -18.40 -0.97
C TYR A 1045 23.25 -17.10 -1.35
N ASP A 1046 23.74 -16.39 -2.37
CA ASP A 1046 23.25 -15.07 -2.84
C ASP A 1046 22.11 -15.15 -3.86
N HIS A 1047 21.61 -16.36 -4.14
CA HIS A 1047 20.58 -16.65 -5.14
C HIS A 1047 20.99 -16.24 -6.58
N ALA A 1048 22.28 -16.04 -6.87
CA ALA A 1048 22.77 -15.56 -8.17
C ALA A 1048 22.37 -16.42 -9.39
N CYS A 1049 21.95 -17.68 -9.18
CA CYS A 1049 21.37 -18.50 -10.23
C CYS A 1049 20.02 -17.98 -10.74
N LEU A 1050 19.26 -17.20 -9.96
CA LEU A 1050 17.96 -16.64 -10.36
C LEU A 1050 18.13 -15.37 -11.21
N ARG A 1051 17.26 -15.19 -12.21
CA ARG A 1051 17.24 -14.00 -13.06
C ARG A 1051 16.61 -12.79 -12.38
N SER A 1052 15.49 -12.98 -11.68
CA SER A 1052 14.83 -11.96 -10.85
C SER A 1052 15.83 -11.15 -10.01
N CYS A 1053 15.71 -9.82 -10.05
CA CYS A 1053 16.48 -8.92 -9.20
C CYS A 1053 15.89 -8.87 -7.79
N ARG A 1054 14.56 -8.93 -7.67
CA ARG A 1054 13.85 -8.95 -6.37
C ARG A 1054 14.20 -10.19 -5.56
N SER A 1055 14.19 -11.37 -6.18
CA SER A 1055 14.51 -12.64 -5.53
C SER A 1055 15.91 -12.64 -4.91
N ARG A 1056 16.91 -12.19 -5.68
CA ARG A 1056 18.30 -12.03 -5.22
C ARG A 1056 18.44 -10.99 -4.12
N ALA A 1057 17.71 -9.87 -4.20
CA ALA A 1057 17.76 -8.83 -3.17
C ALA A 1057 17.11 -9.23 -1.83
N LEU A 1058 16.14 -10.15 -1.85
CA LEU A 1058 15.39 -10.58 -0.66
C LEU A 1058 15.78 -11.97 -0.12
N TYR A 1059 16.63 -12.71 -0.83
CA TYR A 1059 16.92 -14.14 -0.58
C TYR A 1059 15.65 -15.01 -0.64
N GLU A 1060 14.71 -14.63 -1.51
CA GLU A 1060 13.42 -15.27 -1.75
C GLU A 1060 13.39 -15.89 -3.16
N GLY A 1061 12.98 -17.16 -3.29
CA GLY A 1061 12.88 -17.83 -4.60
C GLY A 1061 13.27 -19.30 -4.59
N LEU A 1062 14.03 -19.73 -3.58
CA LEU A 1062 14.50 -21.11 -3.38
C LEU A 1062 14.13 -21.62 -1.99
N LYS A 1063 13.57 -22.83 -1.87
CA LYS A 1063 13.34 -23.49 -0.56
C LYS A 1063 13.70 -24.98 -0.56
N VAL A 1064 14.41 -25.45 0.46
CA VAL A 1064 14.83 -26.86 0.61
C VAL A 1064 13.98 -27.59 1.64
N ALA A 1065 13.31 -28.66 1.21
CA ALA A 1065 12.48 -29.52 2.04
C ALA A 1065 12.81 -31.01 1.87
N ALA A 1066 12.28 -31.82 2.79
CA ALA A 1066 12.71 -33.20 2.98
C ALA A 1066 11.58 -34.08 3.48
N THR A 1067 11.69 -35.36 3.18
CA THR A 1067 10.84 -36.41 3.75
C THR A 1067 11.23 -36.73 5.19
N SER A 1068 10.25 -37.09 6.02
CA SER A 1068 10.43 -37.33 7.47
C SER A 1068 11.43 -38.44 7.84
N ASP A 1069 11.70 -39.38 6.93
CA ASP A 1069 12.67 -40.47 7.07
C ASP A 1069 14.11 -40.08 6.64
N LEU A 1070 14.27 -38.88 6.06
CA LEU A 1070 15.50 -38.32 5.51
C LEU A 1070 16.11 -39.16 4.38
N MET A 1071 15.27 -39.78 3.54
CA MET A 1071 15.70 -40.49 2.33
C MET A 1071 15.61 -39.63 1.07
N LEU A 1072 14.58 -38.79 0.95
CA LEU A 1072 14.34 -37.88 -0.19
C LEU A 1072 14.38 -36.40 0.24
N VAL A 1073 15.02 -35.56 -0.56
CA VAL A 1073 15.07 -34.09 -0.46
C VAL A 1073 14.70 -33.48 -1.81
N TYR A 1074 14.15 -32.27 -1.78
CA TYR A 1074 13.75 -31.50 -2.96
C TYR A 1074 13.96 -30.00 -2.73
N LEU A 1075 14.15 -29.30 -3.85
CA LEU A 1075 14.32 -27.85 -3.97
C LEU A 1075 13.13 -27.29 -4.75
N ASP A 1076 12.35 -26.43 -4.10
CA ASP A 1076 11.19 -25.75 -4.70
C ASP A 1076 11.61 -24.35 -5.20
N PHE A 1077 11.23 -24.03 -6.45
CA PHE A 1077 11.50 -22.76 -7.13
C PHE A 1077 10.25 -21.89 -7.19
N PHE A 1078 10.41 -20.59 -6.89
CA PHE A 1078 9.32 -19.59 -6.86
C PHE A 1078 9.70 -18.36 -7.69
N LEU A 1079 8.73 -17.75 -8.37
CA LEU A 1079 8.93 -16.49 -9.10
C LEU A 1079 9.09 -15.29 -8.16
N GLY A 1080 10.03 -14.41 -8.49
CA GLY A 1080 10.04 -13.05 -7.99
C GLY A 1080 8.86 -12.24 -8.54
N GLY A 1081 8.39 -11.25 -7.77
CA GLY A 1081 7.27 -10.38 -8.18
C GLY A 1081 7.55 -9.54 -9.44
N ASP A 1082 8.83 -9.36 -9.80
CA ASP A 1082 9.34 -8.73 -11.01
C ASP A 1082 9.33 -9.65 -12.26
N GLU A 1083 9.12 -10.96 -12.08
CA GLU A 1083 9.07 -11.96 -13.17
C GLU A 1083 7.65 -12.49 -13.43
N LYS A 1084 6.60 -11.91 -12.82
CA LYS A 1084 5.19 -12.28 -13.04
C LYS A 1084 4.73 -11.95 -14.48
N ARG A 1085 4.97 -12.88 -15.41
CA ARG A 1085 4.39 -12.89 -16.77
C ARG A 1085 3.04 -13.61 -16.77
N THR A 1086 2.23 -13.43 -17.81
CA THR A 1086 0.97 -14.18 -18.00
C THR A 1086 1.18 -15.68 -18.18
N ASP A 1087 2.38 -16.07 -18.62
CA ASP A 1087 2.68 -17.41 -19.14
C ASP A 1087 3.44 -18.27 -18.11
N ILE A 1088 4.01 -17.64 -17.08
CA ILE A 1088 4.74 -18.27 -15.99
C ILE A 1088 4.20 -17.68 -14.66
N PRO A 1089 3.67 -18.50 -13.75
CA PRO A 1089 3.76 -19.95 -13.71
C PRO A 1089 2.61 -20.65 -14.42
N ALA A 1090 2.96 -21.65 -15.25
CA ALA A 1090 2.02 -22.48 -15.98
C ALA A 1090 0.90 -23.07 -15.07
N ARG A 1091 -0.34 -23.12 -15.58
CA ARG A 1091 -1.50 -23.72 -14.87
C ARG A 1091 -1.29 -25.22 -14.69
N LEU A 1092 -1.92 -25.85 -13.68
CA LEU A 1092 -1.67 -27.29 -13.40
C LEU A 1092 -1.84 -28.20 -14.63
N HIS A 1093 -2.82 -27.96 -15.52
CA HIS A 1093 -2.97 -28.71 -16.79
C HIS A 1093 -1.70 -28.69 -17.65
N GLN A 1094 -1.01 -27.54 -17.73
CA GLN A 1094 0.21 -27.33 -18.52
C GLN A 1094 1.47 -27.90 -17.83
N ARG A 1095 1.36 -28.33 -16.57
CA ARG A 1095 2.45 -29.01 -15.83
C ARG A 1095 2.40 -30.54 -15.94
N PHE A 1096 1.42 -31.09 -16.66
CA PHE A 1096 1.34 -32.53 -16.90
C PHE A 1096 2.15 -32.93 -18.15
N PRO A 1097 2.84 -34.08 -18.14
CA PRO A 1097 2.92 -35.06 -17.04
C PRO A 1097 3.83 -34.60 -15.88
N MET A 1098 3.39 -34.84 -14.64
CA MET A 1098 4.10 -34.45 -13.42
C MET A 1098 4.56 -35.68 -12.62
N SER A 1099 5.81 -35.70 -12.17
CA SER A 1099 6.38 -36.75 -11.32
C SER A 1099 6.28 -36.43 -9.82
N ILE A 1100 5.85 -37.41 -9.02
CA ILE A 1100 5.79 -37.30 -7.55
C ILE A 1100 6.47 -38.53 -6.94
N LEU A 1101 7.68 -38.34 -6.40
CA LEU A 1101 8.50 -39.43 -5.87
C LEU A 1101 8.06 -39.86 -4.46
N PHE A 1102 8.27 -41.13 -4.14
CA PHE A 1102 8.09 -41.64 -2.78
C PHE A 1102 9.38 -41.46 -1.94
N GLY A 1103 9.21 -41.05 -0.69
CA GLY A 1103 10.21 -41.31 0.36
C GLY A 1103 10.23 -42.81 0.73
N GLY A 1104 11.22 -43.23 1.51
CA GLY A 1104 11.44 -44.62 1.89
C GLY A 1104 12.23 -45.46 0.88
N ASP A 1105 12.70 -46.63 1.33
CA ASP A 1105 13.29 -47.67 0.48
C ASP A 1105 12.49 -48.99 0.50
N GLY A 1106 11.36 -49.03 1.22
CA GLY A 1106 10.57 -50.24 1.45
C GLY A 1106 11.21 -51.19 2.46
N SER A 1107 12.10 -50.68 3.33
CA SER A 1107 12.55 -51.38 4.53
C SER A 1107 11.56 -51.21 5.69
N TYR A 1108 11.75 -51.98 6.77
CA TYR A 1108 10.93 -51.84 7.98
C TYR A 1108 11.20 -50.53 8.76
N MET A 1109 12.36 -49.89 8.54
CA MET A 1109 12.72 -48.61 9.18
C MET A 1109 12.38 -47.39 8.32
N ALA A 1110 12.24 -47.57 7.00
CA ALA A 1110 11.88 -46.54 6.03
C ALA A 1110 10.92 -47.15 4.97
N PRO A 1111 9.64 -47.40 5.34
CA PRO A 1111 8.63 -47.87 4.39
C PRO A 1111 8.36 -46.81 3.32
N PHE A 1112 7.88 -47.21 2.15
CA PHE A 1112 7.54 -46.24 1.11
C PHE A 1112 6.40 -45.33 1.55
N SER A 1113 6.50 -44.03 1.25
CA SER A 1113 5.44 -43.06 1.50
C SER A 1113 5.47 -41.86 0.55
N ILE A 1114 4.30 -41.40 0.14
CA ILE A 1114 4.11 -40.08 -0.50
C ILE A 1114 3.91 -39.02 0.59
N GLN A 1115 4.60 -37.88 0.48
CA GLN A 1115 4.41 -36.73 1.36
C GLN A 1115 3.63 -35.65 0.60
N SER A 1116 2.46 -35.26 1.14
CA SER A 1116 1.68 -34.14 0.60
C SER A 1116 1.95 -32.90 1.45
N ASP A 1117 2.90 -32.08 1.00
CA ASP A 1117 3.12 -30.75 1.58
C ASP A 1117 1.97 -29.81 1.21
N ASN A 1118 1.82 -28.71 1.95
CA ASN A 1118 0.84 -27.64 1.66
C ASN A 1118 0.93 -27.14 0.20
N ILE A 1119 2.14 -27.04 -0.35
CA ILE A 1119 2.40 -26.67 -1.76
C ILE A 1119 1.75 -27.67 -2.71
N LEU A 1120 2.01 -28.98 -2.54
CA LEU A 1120 1.47 -30.02 -3.42
C LEU A 1120 -0.05 -30.14 -3.30
N THR A 1121 -0.59 -30.03 -2.08
CA THR A 1121 -2.04 -29.96 -1.85
C THR A 1121 -2.65 -28.73 -2.53
N SER A 1122 -2.06 -27.54 -2.39
CA SER A 1122 -2.57 -26.31 -3.00
C SER A 1122 -2.52 -26.36 -4.52
N LEU A 1123 -1.43 -26.85 -5.11
CA LEU A 1123 -1.35 -27.09 -6.55
C LEU A 1123 -2.44 -28.06 -7.02
N MET A 1124 -2.61 -29.23 -6.39
CA MET A 1124 -3.65 -30.19 -6.76
C MET A 1124 -5.08 -29.65 -6.56
N SER A 1125 -5.27 -28.70 -5.64
CA SER A 1125 -6.56 -28.05 -5.39
C SER A 1125 -7.08 -27.21 -6.57
N GLN A 1126 -6.25 -26.94 -7.58
CA GLN A 1126 -6.68 -26.35 -8.87
C GLN A 1126 -7.60 -27.28 -9.69
N MET A 1127 -7.72 -28.57 -9.35
CA MET A 1127 -8.64 -29.52 -10.02
C MET A 1127 -9.34 -30.49 -9.06
N VAL A 1128 -8.64 -30.97 -8.03
CA VAL A 1128 -9.11 -32.02 -7.11
C VAL A 1128 -9.36 -31.42 -5.73
N PRO A 1129 -10.56 -31.55 -5.14
CA PRO A 1129 -10.84 -31.04 -3.80
C PRO A 1129 -9.77 -31.50 -2.79
N PRO A 1130 -9.23 -30.61 -1.93
CA PRO A 1130 -8.15 -30.95 -0.99
C PRO A 1130 -8.45 -32.19 -0.13
N THR A 1131 -9.71 -32.37 0.26
CA THR A 1131 -10.18 -33.52 1.03
C THR A 1131 -10.10 -34.84 0.25
N THR A 1132 -10.35 -34.82 -1.07
CA THR A 1132 -10.17 -35.97 -1.97
C THR A 1132 -8.69 -36.27 -2.16
N TRP A 1133 -7.84 -35.25 -2.37
CA TRP A 1133 -6.40 -35.44 -2.49
C TRP A 1133 -5.77 -35.99 -1.20
N TYR A 1134 -6.09 -35.44 -0.02
CA TYR A 1134 -5.61 -35.96 1.26
C TYR A 1134 -6.09 -37.40 1.53
N ARG A 1135 -7.34 -37.74 1.19
CA ARG A 1135 -7.84 -39.12 1.29
C ARG A 1135 -7.10 -40.08 0.35
N MET A 1136 -6.78 -39.64 -0.87
CA MET A 1136 -5.98 -40.38 -1.83
C MET A 1136 -4.56 -40.62 -1.29
N ALA A 1137 -3.87 -39.57 -0.84
CA ALA A 1137 -2.51 -39.68 -0.29
C ALA A 1137 -2.46 -40.55 0.98
N ALA A 1138 -3.44 -40.43 1.89
CA ALA A 1138 -3.53 -41.26 3.08
C ALA A 1138 -3.83 -42.73 2.76
N GLY A 1139 -4.77 -42.99 1.84
CA GLY A 1139 -5.10 -44.34 1.37
C GLY A 1139 -3.93 -45.01 0.65
N LEU A 1140 -3.22 -44.27 -0.21
CA LEU A 1140 -2.02 -44.76 -0.88
C LEU A 1140 -0.90 -45.06 0.13
N ASN A 1141 -0.66 -44.18 1.10
CA ASN A 1141 0.31 -44.41 2.18
C ASN A 1141 -0.01 -45.67 3.01
N ALA A 1142 -1.29 -46.00 3.22
CA ALA A 1142 -1.67 -47.25 3.87
C ALA A 1142 -1.26 -48.49 3.05
N GLN A 1143 -1.35 -48.43 1.71
CA GLN A 1143 -0.89 -49.50 0.82
C GLN A 1143 0.65 -49.55 0.68
N LEU A 1144 1.31 -48.39 0.53
CA LEU A 1144 2.76 -48.30 0.36
C LEU A 1144 3.54 -48.84 1.57
N ARG A 1145 3.00 -48.71 2.79
CA ARG A 1145 3.54 -49.34 4.01
C ARG A 1145 3.61 -50.87 3.97
N LEU A 1146 2.87 -51.52 3.06
CA LEU A 1146 2.91 -52.98 2.85
C LEU A 1146 3.93 -53.41 1.79
N VAL A 1147 4.51 -52.46 1.03
CA VAL A 1147 5.50 -52.71 -0.01
C VAL A 1147 6.85 -53.05 0.63
N ARG A 1148 7.46 -54.17 0.22
CA ARG A 1148 8.72 -54.67 0.81
C ARG A 1148 9.82 -54.70 -0.24
N ARG A 1149 10.97 -54.07 0.06
CA ARG A 1149 12.17 -53.96 -0.79
C ARG A 1149 12.62 -55.28 -1.46
N GLY A 1150 12.44 -56.41 -0.78
CA GLY A 1150 12.81 -57.74 -1.30
C GLY A 1150 11.76 -58.47 -2.16
N ARG A 1151 10.54 -57.92 -2.35
CA ARG A 1151 9.44 -58.58 -3.10
C ARG A 1151 8.59 -57.59 -3.94
N LEU A 1152 9.18 -56.49 -4.39
CA LEU A 1152 8.51 -55.35 -5.04
C LEU A 1152 7.47 -55.74 -6.11
N ARG A 1153 7.82 -56.61 -7.07
CA ARG A 1153 6.91 -57.08 -8.14
C ARG A 1153 5.62 -57.75 -7.63
N VAL A 1154 5.66 -58.34 -6.44
CA VAL A 1154 4.47 -58.95 -5.78
C VAL A 1154 3.76 -57.92 -4.92
N THR A 1155 4.49 -57.11 -4.15
CA THR A 1155 3.89 -56.18 -3.17
C THR A 1155 3.38 -54.87 -3.78
N PHE A 1156 3.75 -54.51 -5.00
CA PHE A 1156 3.12 -53.39 -5.74
C PHE A 1156 1.82 -53.79 -6.45
N ARG A 1157 1.51 -55.10 -6.66
CA ARG A 1157 0.23 -55.52 -7.27
C ARG A 1157 -1.01 -55.03 -6.51
N PRO A 1158 -1.06 -55.05 -5.16
CA PRO A 1158 -2.14 -54.42 -4.39
C PRO A 1158 -2.22 -52.90 -4.58
N VAL A 1159 -1.07 -52.21 -4.69
CA VAL A 1159 -1.00 -50.75 -4.88
C VAL A 1159 -1.58 -50.37 -6.25
N LEU A 1160 -1.15 -51.05 -7.32
CA LEU A 1160 -1.69 -50.88 -8.67
C LEU A 1160 -3.19 -51.13 -8.72
N ARG A 1161 -3.67 -52.27 -8.19
CA ARG A 1161 -5.10 -52.56 -8.14
C ARG A 1161 -5.88 -51.50 -7.36
N TRP A 1162 -5.34 -50.97 -6.27
CA TRP A 1162 -5.99 -49.91 -5.50
C TRP A 1162 -6.02 -48.57 -6.26
N LEU A 1163 -4.96 -48.22 -6.99
CA LEU A 1163 -4.96 -47.06 -7.89
C LEU A 1163 -6.03 -47.23 -8.98
N GLU A 1164 -6.07 -48.37 -9.67
CA GLU A 1164 -7.05 -48.69 -10.74
C GLU A 1164 -8.50 -48.69 -10.26
N THR A 1165 -8.78 -49.17 -9.03
CA THR A 1165 -10.15 -49.42 -8.55
C THR A 1165 -10.70 -48.36 -7.59
N HIS A 1166 -9.85 -47.54 -6.97
CA HIS A 1166 -10.27 -46.55 -5.97
C HIS A 1166 -9.76 -45.14 -6.29
N ALA A 1167 -8.47 -44.97 -6.64
CA ALA A 1167 -7.92 -43.63 -6.87
C ALA A 1167 -8.29 -43.06 -8.25
N ASN A 1168 -7.94 -43.76 -9.33
CA ASN A 1168 -8.16 -43.29 -10.70
C ASN A 1168 -9.65 -43.12 -11.06
N PRO A 1169 -10.61 -43.95 -10.57
CA PRO A 1169 -12.03 -43.67 -10.76
C PRO A 1169 -12.49 -42.37 -10.10
N ALA A 1170 -11.94 -42.01 -8.94
CA ALA A 1170 -12.25 -40.75 -8.26
C ALA A 1170 -11.55 -39.53 -8.90
N LEU A 1171 -10.31 -39.70 -9.35
CA LEU A 1171 -9.52 -38.63 -9.98
C LEU A 1171 -9.94 -38.35 -11.44
N ARG A 1172 -10.46 -39.36 -12.16
CA ARG A 1172 -10.95 -39.19 -13.55
C ARG A 1172 -12.15 -38.24 -13.63
N ILE A 1173 -12.95 -38.12 -12.57
CA ILE A 1173 -14.04 -37.13 -12.46
C ILE A 1173 -13.48 -35.69 -12.52
N HIS A 1174 -12.22 -35.51 -12.13
CA HIS A 1174 -11.47 -34.25 -12.15
C HIS A 1174 -10.46 -34.18 -13.32
N GLY A 1175 -10.65 -35.00 -14.37
CA GLY A 1175 -9.81 -34.99 -15.57
C GLY A 1175 -8.36 -35.50 -15.36
N ILE A 1176 -8.06 -36.19 -14.27
CA ILE A 1176 -6.71 -36.63 -13.92
C ILE A 1176 -6.59 -38.17 -13.89
N HIS A 1177 -5.48 -38.69 -14.40
CA HIS A 1177 -5.04 -40.07 -14.21
C HIS A 1177 -3.70 -40.13 -13.45
N VAL A 1178 -3.50 -41.22 -12.71
CA VAL A 1178 -2.29 -41.46 -11.92
C VAL A 1178 -1.77 -42.87 -12.15
N ASP A 1179 -0.61 -43.00 -12.78
CA ASP A 1179 0.09 -44.28 -12.97
C ASP A 1179 1.21 -44.46 -11.93
N LEU A 1180 1.51 -45.72 -11.59
CA LEU A 1180 2.70 -46.07 -10.81
C LEU A 1180 3.92 -46.17 -11.74
N ALA A 1181 4.87 -45.26 -11.55
CA ALA A 1181 6.08 -45.17 -12.35
C ALA A 1181 7.35 -45.54 -11.55
N TRP A 1182 8.42 -45.85 -12.28
CA TRP A 1182 9.77 -45.85 -11.73
C TRP A 1182 10.68 -44.97 -12.59
N PHE A 1183 11.64 -44.35 -11.92
CA PHE A 1183 12.54 -43.34 -12.45
C PHE A 1183 13.98 -43.82 -12.24
N GLN A 1184 14.82 -43.78 -13.26
CA GLN A 1184 16.21 -44.24 -13.16
C GLN A 1184 17.10 -43.12 -12.60
N ALA A 1185 17.50 -43.25 -11.32
CA ALA A 1185 18.03 -42.12 -10.55
C ALA A 1185 19.57 -42.00 -10.52
N SER A 1186 20.33 -43.03 -10.93
CA SER A 1186 21.79 -42.96 -10.97
C SER A 1186 22.43 -44.09 -11.81
N THR A 1187 23.71 -43.90 -12.12
CA THR A 1187 24.59 -44.94 -12.72
C THR A 1187 24.83 -46.13 -11.79
N SER A 1188 24.44 -46.08 -10.51
CA SER A 1188 24.53 -47.20 -9.56
C SER A 1188 23.45 -48.28 -9.77
N GLY A 1189 22.49 -48.04 -10.68
CA GLY A 1189 21.39 -48.96 -10.96
C GLY A 1189 20.20 -48.82 -10.01
N HIS A 1190 20.04 -47.66 -9.36
CA HIS A 1190 18.90 -47.40 -8.48
C HIS A 1190 17.68 -46.86 -9.24
N CYS A 1191 16.59 -47.64 -9.23
CA CYS A 1191 15.24 -47.16 -9.54
C CYS A 1191 14.63 -46.44 -8.33
N GLN A 1192 14.31 -45.15 -8.44
CA GLN A 1192 13.35 -44.49 -7.55
C GLN A 1192 11.92 -44.87 -7.99
N TYR A 1193 10.96 -44.82 -7.06
CA TYR A 1193 9.55 -45.13 -7.32
C TYR A 1193 8.68 -43.93 -7.00
N GLY A 1194 7.58 -43.76 -7.73
CA GLY A 1194 6.66 -42.64 -7.55
C GLY A 1194 5.41 -42.77 -8.40
N LEU A 1195 4.70 -41.66 -8.49
CA LEU A 1195 3.52 -41.49 -9.34
C LEU A 1195 3.87 -40.65 -10.56
N LEU A 1196 3.24 -40.97 -11.69
CA LEU A 1196 3.17 -40.11 -12.86
C LEU A 1196 1.71 -39.63 -12.98
N VAL A 1197 1.51 -38.32 -12.85
CA VAL A 1197 0.18 -37.68 -12.91
C VAL A 1197 0.02 -37.01 -14.28
N TYR A 1198 -1.08 -37.29 -14.97
CA TYR A 1198 -1.34 -36.70 -16.29
C TYR A 1198 -2.83 -36.41 -16.53
N ALA A 1199 -3.13 -35.48 -17.44
CA ALA A 1199 -4.49 -35.14 -17.82
C ALA A 1199 -5.14 -36.23 -18.69
N VAL A 1200 -6.45 -36.40 -18.54
CA VAL A 1200 -7.29 -37.21 -19.43
C VAL A 1200 -7.98 -36.27 -20.40
N GLU A 1201 -7.57 -36.29 -21.67
CA GLU A 1201 -8.34 -35.66 -22.74
C GLU A 1201 -9.64 -36.45 -22.98
N GLU A 1202 -10.74 -35.75 -23.20
CA GLU A 1202 -12.01 -36.39 -23.57
C GLU A 1202 -11.97 -36.81 -25.05
N GLU A 1203 -12.02 -38.12 -25.31
CA GLU A 1203 -12.31 -38.64 -26.65
C GLU A 1203 -13.71 -38.17 -27.06
N SER A 1204 -13.77 -37.06 -27.81
CA SER A 1204 -15.02 -36.39 -28.14
C SER A 1204 -15.95 -37.32 -28.91
N GLU A 1205 -17.20 -37.45 -28.43
CA GLU A 1205 -18.21 -38.32 -29.04
C GLU A 1205 -18.48 -37.93 -30.50
N ARG A 1206 -17.86 -38.66 -31.45
CA ARG A 1206 -18.20 -38.54 -32.86
C ARG A 1206 -19.58 -39.15 -33.08
N ILE A 1207 -20.58 -38.29 -33.25
CA ILE A 1207 -21.93 -38.66 -33.67
C ILE A 1207 -21.83 -39.43 -35.00
N PHE A 1208 -21.94 -40.75 -34.93
CA PHE A 1208 -22.07 -41.60 -36.12
C PHE A 1208 -23.54 -41.65 -36.54
N ILE A 1209 -23.82 -41.07 -37.69
CA ILE A 1209 -25.13 -41.16 -38.36
C ILE A 1209 -25.30 -42.61 -38.86
N GLU A 1210 -26.51 -43.17 -38.72
CA GLU A 1210 -26.82 -44.52 -39.18
C GLU A 1210 -26.61 -44.68 -40.69
N GLY A 1211 -25.82 -45.68 -41.08
CA GLY A 1211 -25.57 -46.07 -42.46
C GLY A 1211 -25.48 -47.58 -42.59
N ILE A 1212 -26.48 -48.18 -43.24
CA ILE A 1212 -26.60 -49.64 -43.42
C ILE A 1212 -25.80 -50.04 -44.68
N ASP A 1213 -24.68 -50.77 -44.53
CA ASP A 1213 -24.58 -52.21 -44.89
C ASP A 1213 -23.14 -52.77 -44.81
N GLY A 1214 -23.02 -54.09 -44.55
CA GLY A 1214 -22.04 -54.99 -45.19
C GLY A 1214 -20.51 -54.94 -44.91
N VAL A 1215 -20.01 -56.09 -44.40
CA VAL A 1215 -18.72 -56.77 -44.74
C VAL A 1215 -17.41 -56.43 -43.98
N LYS A 1216 -17.08 -57.32 -43.02
CA LYS A 1216 -15.78 -57.94 -42.64
C LYS A 1216 -14.45 -57.13 -42.58
N GLN A 1217 -13.87 -57.16 -41.36
CA GLN A 1217 -12.46 -57.41 -40.99
C GLN A 1217 -11.31 -56.61 -41.65
N VAL A 1218 -10.52 -55.90 -40.82
CA VAL A 1218 -9.06 -56.13 -40.63
C VAL A 1218 -8.52 -55.36 -39.41
N GLU A 1219 -7.56 -55.99 -38.70
CA GLU A 1219 -6.58 -55.53 -37.68
C GLU A 1219 -6.74 -54.19 -36.92
N GLU A 1220 -6.89 -54.29 -35.58
CA GLU A 1220 -6.49 -53.24 -34.62
C GLU A 1220 -5.04 -53.47 -34.14
N GLU A 1221 -4.03 -53.06 -34.93
CA GLU A 1221 -2.61 -53.11 -34.51
C GLU A 1221 -1.87 -51.82 -34.91
N SER A 1222 -2.19 -50.71 -34.24
CA SER A 1222 -1.56 -49.40 -34.50
C SER A 1222 -1.43 -48.44 -33.30
N ARG A 1223 -2.33 -48.50 -32.31
CA ARG A 1223 -2.43 -47.54 -31.19
C ARG A 1223 -1.37 -47.73 -30.08
N CYS A 1224 -0.12 -48.05 -30.45
CA CYS A 1224 1.02 -48.19 -29.53
C CYS A 1224 2.30 -47.46 -29.99
N ASP A 1225 2.52 -47.27 -31.30
CA ASP A 1225 3.78 -46.67 -31.79
C ASP A 1225 3.82 -45.14 -31.74
N GLU A 1226 2.68 -44.44 -31.79
CA GLU A 1226 2.66 -42.96 -31.76
C GLU A 1226 3.11 -42.38 -30.41
N MET A 1227 2.88 -43.10 -29.30
CA MET A 1227 3.29 -42.66 -27.97
C MET A 1227 4.81 -42.73 -27.74
N HIS A 1228 5.58 -43.30 -28.68
CA HIS A 1228 7.05 -43.34 -28.61
C HIS A 1228 7.74 -42.11 -29.22
N LYS A 1229 7.04 -41.22 -29.93
CA LYS A 1229 7.66 -40.07 -30.64
C LYS A 1229 7.72 -38.76 -29.86
N PHE A 1230 6.92 -38.56 -28.81
CA PHE A 1230 6.88 -37.30 -28.06
C PHE A 1230 7.97 -37.14 -26.98
N VAL A 1231 8.93 -38.07 -26.88
CA VAL A 1231 9.94 -38.11 -25.79
C VAL A 1231 11.39 -37.86 -26.31
N GLN A 1232 11.57 -37.56 -27.60
CA GLN A 1232 12.88 -37.19 -28.16
C GLN A 1232 13.08 -35.66 -28.20
N GLY A 1233 13.10 -35.05 -27.02
CA GLY A 1233 13.18 -33.58 -26.87
C GLY A 1233 13.64 -33.08 -25.49
N GLY A 1234 14.40 -33.87 -24.74
CA GLY A 1234 14.90 -33.48 -23.42
C GLY A 1234 15.63 -34.63 -22.71
N VAL A 1235 16.82 -34.34 -22.19
CA VAL A 1235 17.63 -35.25 -21.35
C VAL A 1235 17.32 -34.84 -19.89
N ASN A 1236 16.95 -35.70 -18.93
CA ASN A 1236 17.32 -37.12 -18.76
C ASN A 1236 16.30 -38.00 -17.97
N GLU A 1237 14.99 -37.74 -17.99
CA GLU A 1237 14.00 -38.54 -17.22
C GLU A 1237 13.32 -39.66 -18.04
N HIS A 1238 13.89 -40.87 -18.01
CA HIS A 1238 13.26 -42.07 -18.56
C HIS A 1238 12.25 -42.71 -17.58
N ALA A 1239 11.02 -42.21 -17.56
CA ALA A 1239 9.90 -42.82 -16.84
C ALA A 1239 9.31 -44.01 -17.63
N TRP A 1240 9.10 -45.15 -16.95
CA TRP A 1240 8.48 -46.35 -17.54
C TRP A 1240 7.26 -46.82 -16.75
N ASN A 1241 6.10 -46.90 -17.42
CA ASN A 1241 4.82 -47.31 -16.81
C ASN A 1241 4.79 -48.80 -16.44
N MET A 1242 4.49 -49.12 -15.17
CA MET A 1242 4.46 -50.51 -14.66
C MET A 1242 3.13 -51.25 -14.92
N ARG A 1243 2.82 -51.56 -16.19
CA ARG A 1243 1.70 -52.45 -16.54
C ARG A 1243 2.10 -53.93 -16.45
N PHE A 1244 1.73 -54.59 -15.35
CA PHE A 1244 1.91 -56.05 -15.20
C PHE A 1244 0.82 -56.85 -15.91
N TYR A 1245 0.92 -56.99 -17.23
CA TYR A 1245 0.13 -57.99 -17.96
C TYR A 1245 0.40 -59.40 -17.42
N ASP A 1246 -0.65 -60.19 -17.18
CA ASP A 1246 -0.55 -61.60 -16.81
C ASP A 1246 -0.20 -62.46 -18.04
N ARG A 1247 1.09 -62.45 -18.41
CA ARG A 1247 1.73 -63.58 -19.11
C ARG A 1247 2.57 -64.37 -18.07
N PRO A 1248 2.53 -65.71 -18.09
CA PRO A 1248 3.36 -66.52 -17.21
C PRO A 1248 4.85 -66.40 -17.55
N LEU A 1249 5.69 -66.56 -16.52
CA LEU A 1249 7.15 -66.72 -16.55
C LEU A 1249 7.50 -67.81 -15.53
#